data_AF-A0A352LWX5-F1
#
_entry.id   AF-A0A352LWX5-F1
#
_cell.length_a   1.000
_cell.length_b   1.000
_cell.length_c   1.000
_cell.angle_alpha   90.00
_cell.angle_beta   90.00
_cell.angle_gamma   90.00
#
_symmetry.space_group_name_H-M   'P 1'
#
loop_
_entity.id
_entity.type
_entity.pdbx_description
1 polymer ?
#
loop_
_entity_poly.entity_id
_entity_poly.type
_entity_poly.pdbx_seq_one_letter_code
_entity_poly.pdbx_strand_id
1 'polypeptide(L)'
;MKLFGTSGVRGPADQLFTPQFCFRLGYTYGSWLISKGKTGQIAVAMDPRDSSPRIKTDVIRGLSACGWEISDQGVIPTPCLTYFLKQTGYLGGAVMITGSHITANLNGVKFLFDGEEVNKKQEIEIENLFTQHDAPASDNQVIPVVTRSDAARDLYLDMLKNLADTPYPSWKIVLDTANGTQSQIMPALLSDLGLDFITTEECDIQAPHFVPRDTEISTSFLEASRLILAKGADLGLGFDVDGDRIVFIDEQGNYIPGDYSCSLLASVSDSASFVTPVSTSSVVDALGKKVYRTKVGSTFVIEAMKRYGSKFGFEANGGGISSEIFYGRDGGSTLIKMLNYLKHRGGSLSRSVATLPKFYLFREKSDCPFSKYAYILDRVREKYSSHDIDATDGLKVILNNHDWLLFRGSGNAPEFRVYVQSNDKSRCEKLGQENLAWLKGLINPSVNTTTSGYQSLSELESQDSLRVGDSITSFPDQCSQVIRDLVQQYIPESCFLSKNIVISGMGGSALGGRIIAGLERQQLKIPIVVSTEYHLPNFVDNNSLVVISSYSGNTEETLTSLAEARSRGAQIYILTSGGKLAEVALDQNLPHYVFSTDANPSTQPRMGLGYSILALITLLSRCRLIHPIKDLNHLPDFLKKRQELADSYFNLAKQLVGRIPVLIASEHLKGPAHGFKNQINENAKTFAVLFDVPEANHHLLEGLTFPSTLPQNLVFVIIGSDLYNPEINRTLPVTVSAVTRHHLPVISLKPVGPSRFFESMDLVQTGSFIAYYLSLLNHIDPGPIPWVDWYKDEIKKI
;
A
#
# COMPACT_ATOMS: atom_id res chain seq x y z
N MET A 1 0.23 -19.80 30.07
CA MET A 1 -0.25 -18.88 29.01
C MET A 1 0.77 -18.88 27.88
N LYS A 2 0.36 -18.90 26.61
CA LYS A 2 1.30 -18.78 25.49
C LYS A 2 1.67 -17.30 25.30
N LEU A 3 2.96 -16.99 25.30
CA LEU A 3 3.51 -15.63 25.17
C LEU A 3 4.25 -15.44 23.84
N PHE A 4 5.02 -16.44 23.41
CA PHE A 4 5.91 -16.31 22.26
C PHE A 4 5.19 -16.62 20.94
N GLY A 5 5.52 -15.82 19.93
CA GLY A 5 5.15 -16.06 18.54
C GLY A 5 6.26 -16.80 17.78
N THR A 6 6.48 -16.39 16.54
CA THR A 6 7.53 -16.87 15.63
C THR A 6 8.89 -16.29 16.03
N SER A 7 8.92 -15.02 16.47
CA SER A 7 10.09 -14.32 17.01
C SER A 7 9.64 -13.31 18.08
N GLY A 8 10.12 -13.51 19.30
CA GLY A 8 9.77 -12.75 20.49
C GLY A 8 8.30 -12.80 20.92
N VAL A 9 8.01 -12.03 21.97
CA VAL A 9 6.64 -11.68 22.42
C VAL A 9 6.21 -10.43 21.66
N ARG A 10 5.00 -10.42 21.08
CA ARG A 10 4.50 -9.27 20.29
C ARG A 10 3.03 -9.00 20.56
N GLY A 11 2.61 -7.75 20.41
CA GLY A 11 1.21 -7.35 20.50
C GLY A 11 1.02 -5.83 20.55
N PRO A 12 -0.22 -5.37 20.77
CA PRO A 12 -0.52 -3.94 20.87
C PRO A 12 0.26 -3.30 22.01
N ALA A 13 0.97 -2.21 21.69
CA ALA A 13 1.85 -1.55 22.63
C ALA A 13 1.10 -1.14 23.91
N ASP A 14 -0.08 -0.54 23.77
CA ASP A 14 -0.81 0.03 24.92
C ASP A 14 -1.67 -1.00 25.68
N GLN A 15 -2.09 -2.07 25.01
CA GLN A 15 -3.00 -3.07 25.61
C GLN A 15 -2.24 -4.26 26.21
N LEU A 16 -1.23 -4.79 25.50
CA LEU A 16 -0.46 -5.93 25.97
C LEU A 16 0.70 -5.49 26.86
N PHE A 17 1.51 -4.54 26.38
CA PHE A 17 2.71 -4.07 27.08
C PHE A 17 2.38 -3.02 28.13
N THR A 18 1.52 -3.39 29.09
CA THR A 18 1.28 -2.60 30.30
C THR A 18 2.53 -2.61 31.20
N PRO A 19 2.69 -1.65 32.12
CA PRO A 19 3.82 -1.62 33.03
C PRO A 19 3.98 -2.92 33.83
N GLN A 20 2.87 -3.47 34.33
CA GLN A 20 2.88 -4.71 35.09
C GLN A 20 3.29 -5.92 34.23
N PHE A 21 2.83 -5.98 32.98
CA PHE A 21 3.20 -7.05 32.07
C PHE A 21 4.69 -6.98 31.70
N CYS A 22 5.22 -5.79 31.40
CA CYS A 22 6.63 -5.56 31.09
C CYS A 22 7.55 -5.88 32.27
N PHE A 23 7.18 -5.43 33.48
CA PHE A 23 7.87 -5.77 34.71
C PHE A 23 7.92 -7.29 34.91
N ARG A 24 6.79 -7.98 34.77
CA ARG A 24 6.73 -9.44 34.89
C ARG A 24 7.59 -10.13 33.84
N LEU A 25 7.57 -9.68 32.58
CA LEU A 25 8.45 -10.22 31.54
C LEU A 25 9.93 -10.10 31.92
N GLY A 26 10.36 -8.93 32.37
CA GLY A 26 11.74 -8.70 32.83
C GLY A 26 12.11 -9.60 34.01
N TYR A 27 11.24 -9.67 35.02
CA TYR A 27 11.45 -10.51 36.21
C TYR A 27 11.52 -12.00 35.87
N THR A 28 10.62 -12.49 35.03
CA THR A 28 10.62 -13.90 34.58
C THR A 28 11.91 -14.22 33.82
N TYR A 29 12.32 -13.35 32.89
CA TYR A 29 13.55 -13.57 32.14
C TYR A 29 14.80 -13.54 33.03
N GLY A 30 14.89 -12.56 33.94
CA GLY A 30 15.97 -12.46 34.90
C GLY A 30 16.07 -13.69 35.81
N SER A 31 14.93 -14.19 36.29
CA SER A 31 14.85 -15.42 37.09
C SER A 31 15.26 -16.65 36.29
N TRP A 32 14.85 -16.72 35.02
CA TRP A 32 15.24 -17.81 34.12
C TRP A 32 16.75 -17.82 33.88
N LEU A 33 17.39 -16.65 33.66
CA LEU A 33 18.85 -16.56 33.52
C LEU A 33 19.60 -17.03 34.77
N ILE A 34 19.11 -16.69 35.97
CA ILE A 34 19.66 -17.19 37.24
C ILE A 34 19.56 -18.73 37.30
N SER A 35 18.42 -19.29 36.86
CA SER A 35 18.24 -20.76 36.82
C SER A 35 19.19 -21.46 35.84
N LYS A 36 19.73 -20.72 34.85
CA LYS A 36 20.77 -21.19 33.92
C LYS A 36 22.20 -20.93 34.41
N GLY A 37 22.37 -20.45 35.65
CA GLY A 37 23.67 -20.16 36.24
C GLY A 37 24.40 -18.98 35.61
N LYS A 38 23.67 -18.07 34.94
CA LYS A 38 24.26 -16.87 34.33
C LYS A 38 24.56 -15.83 35.41
N THR A 39 25.59 -15.03 35.17
CA THR A 39 26.05 -13.94 36.05
C THR A 39 26.45 -12.72 35.22
N GLY A 40 26.84 -11.62 35.86
CA GLY A 40 27.26 -10.40 35.18
C GLY A 40 26.10 -9.44 34.92
N GLN A 41 26.17 -8.70 33.81
CA GLN A 41 25.15 -7.70 33.44
C GLN A 41 24.19 -8.25 32.37
N ILE A 42 23.01 -7.64 32.24
CA ILE A 42 22.10 -7.87 31.12
C ILE A 42 22.15 -6.67 30.19
N ALA A 43 22.42 -6.91 28.90
CA ALA A 43 22.37 -5.85 27.91
C ALA A 43 20.92 -5.61 27.44
N VAL A 44 20.52 -4.35 27.33
CA VAL A 44 19.17 -3.99 26.89
C VAL A 44 19.26 -2.93 25.80
N ALA A 45 18.55 -3.14 24.70
CA ALA A 45 18.45 -2.17 23.61
C ALA A 45 17.02 -2.10 23.06
N MET A 46 16.77 -1.13 22.19
CA MET A 46 15.45 -0.94 21.58
C MET A 46 15.51 -0.46 20.14
N ASP A 47 14.39 -0.58 19.42
CA ASP A 47 14.14 0.13 18.16
C ASP A 47 13.55 1.55 18.42
N PRO A 48 13.45 2.43 17.41
CA PRO A 48 13.06 3.84 17.60
C PRO A 48 11.54 4.06 17.75
N ARG A 49 10.73 3.04 18.05
CA ARG A 49 9.29 3.23 18.27
C ARG A 49 9.05 4.11 19.50
N ASP A 50 8.03 4.97 19.43
CA ASP A 50 7.63 5.84 20.56
C ASP A 50 7.27 5.05 21.84
N SER A 51 6.76 3.81 21.69
CA SER A 51 6.43 2.95 22.82
C SER A 51 7.64 2.22 23.41
N SER A 52 8.76 2.13 22.70
CA SER A 52 9.93 1.37 23.13
C SER A 52 10.59 1.90 24.42
N PRO A 53 10.75 3.23 24.64
CA PRO A 53 11.32 3.76 25.89
C PRO A 53 10.56 3.34 27.15
N ARG A 54 9.22 3.38 27.15
CA ARG A 54 8.42 2.97 28.33
C ARG A 54 8.50 1.46 28.57
N ILE A 55 8.43 0.66 27.50
CA ILE A 55 8.51 -0.81 27.60
C ILE A 55 9.89 -1.21 28.14
N LYS A 56 10.96 -0.61 27.61
CA LYS A 56 12.34 -0.82 28.07
C LYS A 56 12.47 -0.51 29.57
N THR A 57 11.91 0.61 30.01
CA THR A 57 11.97 1.05 31.42
C THR A 57 11.34 0.00 32.35
N ASP A 58 10.13 -0.47 32.03
CA ASP A 58 9.45 -1.44 32.89
C ASP A 58 10.08 -2.84 32.84
N VAL A 59 10.61 -3.26 31.70
CA VAL A 59 11.41 -4.50 31.59
C VAL A 59 12.67 -4.41 32.45
N ILE A 60 13.39 -3.29 32.41
CA ILE A 60 14.58 -3.04 33.25
C ILE A 60 14.24 -3.17 34.73
N ARG A 61 13.11 -2.58 35.17
CA ARG A 61 12.66 -2.70 36.56
C ARG A 61 12.45 -4.16 36.97
N GLY A 62 11.86 -4.97 36.08
CA GLY A 62 11.67 -6.41 36.30
C GLY A 62 13.00 -7.15 36.45
N LEU A 63 13.96 -6.89 35.55
CA LEU A 63 15.30 -7.50 35.58
C LEU A 63 16.05 -7.12 36.86
N SER A 64 16.03 -5.84 37.24
CA SER A 64 16.69 -5.36 38.46
C SER A 64 16.07 -5.92 39.74
N ALA A 65 14.77 -6.23 39.75
CA ALA A 65 14.13 -6.91 40.89
C ALA A 65 14.68 -8.34 41.13
N CYS A 66 15.34 -8.95 40.14
CA CYS A 66 16.08 -10.21 40.30
C CYS A 66 17.56 -10.00 40.70
N GLY A 67 18.01 -8.74 40.88
CA GLY A 67 19.39 -8.40 41.21
C GLY A 67 20.32 -8.19 40.00
N TRP A 68 19.79 -8.09 38.77
CA TRP A 68 20.61 -7.83 37.58
C TRP A 68 20.97 -6.36 37.44
N GLU A 69 22.26 -6.11 37.17
CA GLU A 69 22.74 -4.84 36.63
C GLU A 69 22.49 -4.75 35.13
N ILE A 70 22.21 -3.55 34.63
CA ILE A 70 21.82 -3.34 33.24
C ILE A 70 22.89 -2.55 32.47
N SER A 71 23.21 -3.05 31.28
CA SER A 71 23.99 -2.36 30.27
C SER A 71 23.03 -1.86 29.16
N ASP A 72 22.61 -0.59 29.24
CA ASP A 72 21.70 0.02 28.27
C ASP A 72 22.48 0.48 27.02
N GLN A 73 22.23 -0.19 25.90
CA GLN A 73 22.88 0.04 24.61
C GLN A 73 22.08 1.00 23.70
N GLY A 74 21.02 1.62 24.22
CA GLY A 74 20.26 2.63 23.49
C GLY A 74 19.49 2.06 22.29
N VAL A 75 19.54 2.77 21.16
CA VAL A 75 18.84 2.41 19.92
C VAL A 75 19.85 1.81 18.94
N ILE A 76 19.85 0.49 18.79
CA ILE A 76 20.79 -0.25 17.94
C ILE A 76 20.09 -1.43 17.25
N PRO A 77 20.63 -1.98 16.14
CA PRO A 77 20.03 -3.13 15.47
C PRO A 77 19.98 -4.36 16.37
N THR A 78 18.99 -5.23 16.15
CA THR A 78 18.93 -6.56 16.77
C THR A 78 20.25 -7.35 16.57
N PRO A 79 20.82 -7.47 15.35
CA PRO A 79 22.09 -8.19 15.15
C PRO A 79 23.27 -7.58 15.92
N CYS A 80 23.26 -6.26 16.11
CA CYS A 80 24.29 -5.56 16.89
C CYS A 80 24.27 -6.03 18.36
N LEU A 81 23.09 -6.11 18.98
CA LEU A 81 22.94 -6.60 20.35
C LEU A 81 23.27 -8.10 20.46
N THR A 82 22.86 -8.91 19.46
CA THR A 82 23.15 -10.34 19.43
C THR A 82 24.65 -10.60 19.35
N TYR A 83 25.37 -9.88 18.48
CA TYR A 83 26.82 -9.99 18.34
C TYR A 83 27.55 -9.53 19.61
N PHE A 84 27.08 -8.45 20.25
CA PHE A 84 27.62 -7.97 21.51
C PHE A 84 27.53 -9.02 22.63
N LEU A 85 26.37 -9.67 22.77
CA LEU A 85 26.19 -10.79 23.71
C LEU A 85 27.12 -11.97 23.37
N LYS A 86 27.28 -12.29 22.09
CA LYS A 86 28.13 -13.39 21.63
C LYS A 86 29.60 -13.18 21.98
N GLN A 87 30.10 -11.93 21.85
CA GLN A 87 31.53 -11.66 21.85
C GLN A 87 32.11 -11.23 23.20
N THR A 88 31.30 -10.61 24.06
CA THR A 88 31.80 -10.03 25.31
C THR A 88 32.02 -11.04 26.44
N GLY A 89 31.24 -12.12 26.48
CA GLY A 89 31.38 -13.22 27.46
C GLY A 89 31.07 -12.87 28.93
N TYR A 90 30.99 -11.58 29.31
CA TYR A 90 30.64 -11.12 30.66
C TYR A 90 29.15 -10.82 30.86
N LEU A 91 28.36 -10.89 29.78
CA LEU A 91 26.92 -10.65 29.83
C LEU A 91 26.17 -11.96 30.14
N GLY A 92 25.23 -11.90 31.09
CA GLY A 92 24.37 -13.02 31.45
C GLY A 92 23.28 -13.30 30.40
N GLY A 93 22.87 -12.27 29.65
CA GLY A 93 21.88 -12.33 28.59
C GLY A 93 21.62 -10.94 28.00
N ALA A 94 20.70 -10.85 27.02
CA ALA A 94 20.27 -9.56 26.50
C ALA A 94 18.77 -9.51 26.15
N VAL A 95 18.22 -8.30 26.09
CA VAL A 95 16.80 -8.04 25.75
C VAL A 95 16.71 -6.94 24.69
N MET A 96 16.01 -7.24 23.60
CA MET A 96 15.73 -6.27 22.53
C MET A 96 14.25 -5.91 22.52
N ILE A 97 13.94 -4.63 22.73
CA ILE A 97 12.56 -4.10 22.63
C ILE A 97 12.33 -3.70 21.18
N THR A 98 11.55 -4.51 20.45
CA THR A 98 11.25 -4.24 19.04
C THR A 98 10.04 -4.99 18.52
N GLY A 99 9.27 -4.32 17.66
CA GLY A 99 8.25 -4.93 16.81
C GLY A 99 8.79 -5.50 15.48
N SER A 100 10.07 -5.30 15.16
CA SER A 100 10.65 -5.53 13.84
C SER A 100 9.90 -4.72 12.76
N HIS A 101 9.45 -5.34 11.67
CA HIS A 101 8.76 -4.72 10.53
C HIS A 101 7.30 -4.26 10.77
N ILE A 102 6.70 -4.48 11.94
CA ILE A 102 5.25 -4.25 12.16
C ILE A 102 4.88 -2.75 12.35
N THR A 103 3.59 -2.42 12.30
CA THR A 103 3.08 -1.04 12.45
C THR A 103 3.38 -0.43 13.82
N ALA A 104 3.42 0.91 13.91
CA ALA A 104 3.86 1.66 15.10
C ALA A 104 3.07 1.36 16.40
N ASN A 105 1.78 1.05 16.27
CA ASN A 105 0.88 0.71 17.38
C ASN A 105 1.15 -0.67 18.01
N LEU A 106 1.98 -1.49 17.38
CA LEU A 106 2.44 -2.78 17.89
C LEU A 106 3.91 -2.66 18.31
N ASN A 107 4.31 -3.45 19.30
CA ASN A 107 5.71 -3.59 19.70
C ASN A 107 6.00 -5.03 20.14
N GLY A 108 7.22 -5.31 20.60
CA GLY A 108 7.64 -6.62 21.01
C GLY A 108 8.86 -6.62 21.92
N VAL A 109 9.15 -7.79 22.48
CA VAL A 109 10.36 -8.07 23.27
C VAL A 109 10.96 -9.38 22.77
N LYS A 110 12.23 -9.35 22.36
CA LYS A 110 13.04 -10.52 22.03
C LYS A 110 14.04 -10.75 23.16
N PHE A 111 14.13 -12.00 23.63
CA PHE A 111 15.12 -12.40 24.62
C PHE A 111 16.29 -13.10 23.93
N LEU A 112 17.51 -12.76 24.32
CA LEU A 112 18.74 -13.28 23.74
C LEU A 112 19.58 -13.99 24.79
N PHE A 113 19.97 -15.24 24.50
CA PHE A 113 20.74 -16.12 25.38
C PHE A 113 21.92 -16.70 24.61
N ASP A 114 23.14 -16.59 25.16
CA ASP A 114 24.38 -17.11 24.57
C ASP A 114 24.65 -16.68 23.12
N GLY A 115 24.31 -15.42 22.80
CA GLY A 115 24.57 -14.81 21.51
C GLY A 115 23.55 -15.19 20.43
N GLU A 116 22.35 -15.63 20.82
CA GLU A 116 21.26 -16.03 19.93
C GLU A 116 19.90 -15.63 20.51
N GLU A 117 18.86 -15.56 19.69
CA GLU A 117 17.48 -15.50 20.19
C GLU A 117 17.11 -16.81 20.89
N VAL A 118 16.37 -16.73 22.00
CA VAL A 118 15.92 -17.93 22.72
C VAL A 118 15.20 -18.89 21.78
N ASN A 119 15.57 -20.17 21.83
CA ASN A 119 14.97 -21.18 20.98
C ASN A 119 13.62 -21.69 21.54
N LYS A 120 12.89 -22.48 20.75
CA LYS A 120 11.55 -22.95 21.12
C LYS A 120 11.48 -23.76 22.42
N LYS A 121 12.55 -24.47 22.81
CA LYS A 121 12.58 -25.17 24.11
C LYS A 121 12.71 -24.17 25.26
N GLN A 122 13.55 -23.16 25.09
CA GLN A 122 13.77 -22.10 26.08
C GLN A 122 12.55 -21.17 26.21
N GLU A 123 11.85 -20.86 25.11
CA GLU A 123 10.58 -20.14 25.15
C GLU A 123 9.54 -20.84 26.06
N ILE A 124 9.40 -22.16 25.95
CA ILE A 124 8.49 -22.96 26.80
C ILE A 124 8.90 -22.89 28.27
N GLU A 125 10.20 -22.97 28.57
CA GLU A 125 10.70 -22.82 29.94
C GLU A 125 10.34 -21.44 30.53
N ILE A 126 10.52 -20.37 29.74
CA ILE A 126 10.17 -19.00 30.14
C ILE A 126 8.66 -18.85 30.32
N GLU A 127 7.83 -19.41 29.43
CA GLU A 127 6.36 -19.40 29.56
C GLU A 127 5.86 -20.13 30.80
N ASN A 128 6.48 -21.27 31.12
CA ASN A 128 6.16 -22.03 32.32
C ASN A 128 6.51 -21.23 33.58
N LEU A 129 7.70 -20.63 33.65
CA LEU A 129 8.09 -19.74 34.75
C LEU A 129 7.16 -18.54 34.87
N PHE A 130 6.78 -17.93 33.73
CA PHE A 130 5.85 -16.80 33.72
C PHE A 130 4.50 -17.19 34.32
N THR A 131 4.02 -18.42 34.06
CA THR A 131 2.72 -18.90 34.54
C THR A 131 2.76 -19.35 36.01
N GLN A 132 3.87 -19.94 36.45
CA GLN A 132 4.01 -20.54 37.79
C GLN A 132 4.36 -19.54 38.89
N HIS A 133 5.05 -18.45 38.55
CA HIS A 133 5.47 -17.45 39.52
C HIS A 133 4.69 -16.16 39.33
N ASP A 134 4.11 -15.67 40.42
CA ASP A 134 3.72 -14.27 40.50
C ASP A 134 4.97 -13.44 40.72
N ALA A 135 5.13 -12.40 39.91
CA ALA A 135 6.18 -11.42 40.15
C ALA A 135 5.89 -10.73 41.50
N PRO A 136 6.93 -10.43 42.31
CA PRO A 136 6.73 -9.67 43.54
C PRO A 136 6.01 -8.35 43.23
N ALA A 137 5.21 -7.86 44.18
CA ALA A 137 4.58 -6.55 44.05
C ALA A 137 5.64 -5.50 43.72
N SER A 138 5.32 -4.58 42.81
CA SER A 138 6.20 -3.51 42.32
C SER A 138 6.70 -2.55 43.43
N ASP A 139 6.30 -2.75 44.69
CA ASP A 139 6.59 -1.91 45.85
C ASP A 139 8.05 -2.00 46.34
N ASN A 140 8.87 -2.90 45.79
CA ASN A 140 10.29 -2.94 46.13
C ASN A 140 11.05 -1.80 45.45
N GLN A 141 11.58 -0.89 46.27
CA GLN A 141 12.47 0.23 45.96
C GLN A 141 13.85 -0.20 45.39
N VAL A 142 13.92 -1.21 44.52
CA VAL A 142 15.18 -1.55 43.85
C VAL A 142 15.46 -0.48 42.81
N ILE A 143 16.40 0.42 43.13
CA ILE A 143 16.90 1.41 42.18
C ILE A 143 17.75 0.66 41.15
N PRO A 144 17.36 0.63 39.85
CA PRO A 144 18.13 -0.07 38.83
C PRO A 144 19.54 0.51 38.71
N VAL A 145 20.57 -0.35 38.76
CA VAL A 145 21.93 0.02 38.38
C VAL A 145 22.03 -0.09 36.86
N VAL A 146 21.98 1.05 36.17
CA VAL A 146 22.00 1.13 34.70
C VAL A 146 23.25 1.87 34.23
N THR A 147 24.07 1.20 33.45
CA THR A 147 25.21 1.80 32.73
C THR A 147 24.82 1.99 31.27
N ARG A 148 24.88 3.23 30.76
CA ARG A 148 24.71 3.52 29.33
C ARG A 148 26.03 3.33 28.60
N SER A 149 26.01 2.71 27.43
CA SER A 149 27.21 2.42 26.65
C SER A 149 26.89 2.28 25.16
N ASP A 150 27.82 2.69 24.31
CA ASP A 150 27.76 2.49 22.85
C ASP A 150 28.61 1.28 22.40
N ALA A 151 29.14 0.49 23.33
CA ALA A 151 30.11 -0.56 23.04
C ALA A 151 29.59 -1.63 22.05
N ALA A 152 28.28 -1.94 22.08
CA ALA A 152 27.68 -2.85 21.11
C ALA A 152 27.77 -2.30 19.68
N ARG A 153 27.47 -1.01 19.49
CA ARG A 153 27.52 -0.34 18.18
C ARG A 153 28.93 -0.37 17.62
N ASP A 154 29.91 0.03 18.42
CA ASP A 154 31.30 0.14 17.99
C ASP A 154 31.87 -1.25 17.64
N LEU A 155 31.60 -2.25 18.47
CA LEU A 155 32.02 -3.64 18.23
C LEU A 155 31.38 -4.23 16.96
N TYR A 156 30.12 -3.92 16.69
CA TYR A 156 29.43 -4.37 15.49
C TYR A 156 29.95 -3.66 14.22
N LEU A 157 30.20 -2.35 14.28
CA LEU A 157 30.83 -1.61 13.18
C LEU A 157 32.21 -2.19 12.84
N ASP A 158 33.05 -2.48 13.84
CA ASP A 158 34.36 -3.09 13.63
C ASP A 158 34.26 -4.47 13.00
N MET A 159 33.29 -5.28 13.42
CA MET A 159 33.01 -6.58 12.79
C MET A 159 32.65 -6.42 11.31
N LEU A 160 31.74 -5.49 10.97
CA LEU A 160 31.36 -5.25 9.57
C LEU A 160 32.53 -4.76 8.72
N LYS A 161 33.38 -3.88 9.25
CA LYS A 161 34.61 -3.43 8.57
C LYS A 161 35.59 -4.57 8.34
N ASN A 162 35.79 -5.43 9.33
CA ASN A 162 36.69 -6.59 9.23
C ASN A 162 36.20 -7.65 8.24
N LEU A 163 34.88 -7.70 7.97
CA LEU A 163 34.32 -8.57 6.93
C LEU A 163 34.49 -8.00 5.51
N ALA A 164 34.75 -6.70 5.37
CA ALA A 164 34.80 -6.04 4.08
C ALA A 164 36.12 -6.33 3.35
N ASP A 165 36.01 -6.73 2.09
CA ASP A 165 37.17 -6.90 1.21
C ASP A 165 37.41 -5.58 0.47
N THR A 166 38.04 -4.60 1.13
CA THR A 166 38.36 -3.29 0.55
C THR A 166 39.65 -3.31 -0.28
N PRO A 167 39.87 -2.35 -1.20
CA PRO A 167 38.92 -1.33 -1.63
C PRO A 167 37.82 -1.91 -2.53
N TYR A 168 36.61 -1.36 -2.39
CA TYR A 168 35.51 -1.60 -3.33
C TYR A 168 35.65 -0.69 -4.56
N PRO A 169 35.01 -1.04 -5.70
CA PRO A 169 34.79 -0.09 -6.77
C PRO A 169 34.06 1.16 -6.25
N SER A 170 34.22 2.29 -6.94
CA SER A 170 33.53 3.56 -6.63
C SER A 170 32.04 3.50 -6.95
N TRP A 171 31.32 2.61 -6.25
CA TRP A 171 29.89 2.47 -6.37
C TRP A 171 29.18 3.63 -5.70
N LYS A 172 28.17 4.15 -6.38
CA LYS A 172 27.21 5.09 -5.83
C LYS A 172 26.02 4.32 -5.27
N ILE A 173 25.76 4.48 -3.98
CA ILE A 173 24.76 3.71 -3.24
C ILE A 173 23.56 4.59 -2.89
N VAL A 174 22.35 4.03 -3.01
CA VAL A 174 21.14 4.58 -2.38
C VAL A 174 20.86 3.82 -1.11
N LEU A 175 20.69 4.52 0.02
CA LEU A 175 20.41 3.93 1.32
C LEU A 175 19.00 4.32 1.79
N ASP A 176 18.25 3.32 2.24
CA ASP A 176 16.95 3.44 2.91
C ASP A 176 16.99 2.59 4.19
N THR A 177 16.89 3.25 5.34
CA THR A 177 16.95 2.59 6.66
C THR A 177 15.63 2.64 7.42
N ALA A 178 14.55 3.12 6.78
CA ALA A 178 13.21 3.26 7.35
C ALA A 178 13.15 4.04 8.67
N ASN A 179 13.98 5.07 8.84
CA ASN A 179 14.22 5.77 10.11
C ASN A 179 14.57 4.81 11.27
N GLY A 180 15.03 3.60 10.92
CA GLY A 180 15.27 2.49 11.81
C GLY A 180 16.67 2.48 12.38
N THR A 181 16.97 1.43 13.13
CA THR A 181 18.20 1.25 13.90
C THR A 181 19.50 1.27 13.08
N GLN A 182 19.42 1.04 11.77
CA GLN A 182 20.57 1.10 10.86
C GLN A 182 20.93 2.52 10.40
N SER A 183 20.11 3.53 10.69
CA SER A 183 20.28 4.91 10.21
C SER A 183 21.55 5.61 10.75
N GLN A 184 22.16 5.12 11.83
CA GLN A 184 23.45 5.61 12.31
C GLN A 184 24.63 4.72 11.86
N ILE A 185 24.42 3.40 11.78
CA ILE A 185 25.48 2.43 11.51
C ILE A 185 25.85 2.41 10.03
N MET A 186 24.85 2.39 9.14
CA MET A 186 25.11 2.23 7.71
C MET A 186 25.81 3.43 7.08
N PRO A 187 25.43 4.70 7.35
CA PRO A 187 26.17 5.85 6.84
C PRO A 187 27.64 5.88 7.32
N ALA A 188 27.88 5.55 8.59
CA ALA A 188 29.24 5.49 9.15
C ALA A 188 30.06 4.39 8.47
N LEU A 189 29.50 3.19 8.34
CA LEU A 189 30.14 2.06 7.68
C LEU A 189 30.46 2.36 6.21
N LEU A 190 29.51 2.88 5.43
CA LEU A 190 29.73 3.20 4.01
C LEU A 190 30.82 4.28 3.84
N SER A 191 30.83 5.28 4.72
CA SER A 191 31.88 6.31 4.73
C SER A 191 33.26 5.71 5.03
N ASP A 192 33.36 4.85 6.05
CA ASP A 192 34.62 4.20 6.44
C ASP A 192 35.15 3.23 5.36
N LEU A 193 34.25 2.66 4.56
CA LEU A 193 34.58 1.80 3.42
C LEU A 193 34.91 2.59 2.13
N GLY A 194 34.82 3.92 2.17
CA GLY A 194 35.11 4.79 1.03
C GLY A 194 34.07 4.72 -0.10
N LEU A 195 32.81 4.42 0.22
CA LEU A 195 31.70 4.32 -0.73
C LEU A 195 30.87 5.61 -0.75
N ASP A 196 30.55 6.09 -1.96
CA ASP A 196 29.64 7.22 -2.12
C ASP A 196 28.21 6.76 -1.89
N PHE A 197 27.44 7.52 -1.11
CA PHE A 197 26.03 7.20 -0.90
C PHE A 197 25.15 8.44 -0.82
N ILE A 198 23.86 8.21 -1.10
CA ILE A 198 22.76 9.16 -0.93
C ILE A 198 21.64 8.44 -0.18
N THR A 199 20.96 9.16 0.70
CA THR A 199 19.88 8.62 1.52
C THR A 199 18.52 8.98 0.97
N THR A 200 17.51 8.16 1.24
CA THR A 200 16.10 8.57 1.15
C THR A 200 15.77 9.58 2.25
N GLU A 201 14.55 10.13 2.24
CA GLU A 201 14.05 10.97 3.35
C GLU A 201 13.85 10.15 4.64
N GLU A 202 13.74 8.83 4.52
CA GLU A 202 13.48 7.88 5.62
C GLU A 202 14.78 7.25 6.15
N CYS A 203 15.80 8.08 6.41
CA CYS A 203 17.13 7.67 6.88
C CYS A 203 17.62 8.41 8.13
N ASP A 204 16.70 8.83 9.01
CA ASP A 204 17.04 9.54 10.24
C ASP A 204 16.42 8.85 11.46
N ILE A 205 17.27 8.40 12.40
CA ILE A 205 16.81 7.78 13.65
C ILE A 205 16.07 8.77 14.57
N GLN A 206 16.26 10.08 14.37
CA GLN A 206 15.60 11.14 15.12
C GLN A 206 14.34 11.67 14.41
N ALA A 207 13.95 11.08 13.28
CA ALA A 207 12.76 11.49 12.55
C ALA A 207 11.52 11.48 13.47
N PRO A 208 10.61 12.47 13.31
CA PRO A 208 9.45 12.62 14.20
C PRO A 208 8.36 11.58 13.97
N HIS A 209 8.55 10.64 13.04
CA HIS A 209 7.57 9.63 12.67
C HIS A 209 8.23 8.27 12.42
N PHE A 210 7.53 7.22 12.84
CA PHE A 210 7.94 5.84 12.67
C PHE A 210 7.49 5.29 11.30
N VAL A 211 8.41 4.69 10.55
CA VAL A 211 8.11 4.08 9.24
C VAL A 211 8.23 2.56 9.34
N PRO A 212 7.11 1.80 9.31
CA PRO A 212 7.18 0.35 9.21
C PRO A 212 7.71 -0.06 7.84
N ARG A 213 8.67 -0.98 7.80
CA ARG A 213 9.24 -1.48 6.54
C ARG A 213 9.20 -3.00 6.50
N ASP A 214 8.35 -3.53 5.63
CA ASP A 214 8.29 -4.96 5.32
C ASP A 214 9.16 -5.26 4.10
N THR A 215 10.23 -6.01 4.31
CA THR A 215 11.20 -6.35 3.28
C THR A 215 10.66 -7.33 2.24
N GLU A 216 9.47 -7.93 2.42
CA GLU A 216 8.82 -8.76 1.39
C GLU A 216 7.93 -7.96 0.44
N ILE A 217 7.71 -6.67 0.70
CA ILE A 217 6.84 -5.80 -0.08
C ILE A 217 7.68 -4.83 -0.93
N SER A 218 7.81 -5.13 -2.22
CA SER A 218 8.60 -4.29 -3.14
C SER A 218 8.17 -2.82 -3.17
N THR A 219 6.88 -2.53 -2.98
CA THR A 219 6.37 -1.15 -2.99
C THR A 219 6.86 -0.31 -1.82
N SER A 220 7.36 -0.94 -0.75
CA SER A 220 7.94 -0.24 0.40
C SER A 220 9.27 0.44 0.09
N PHE A 221 9.90 0.16 -1.06
CA PHE A 221 11.21 0.70 -1.46
C PHE A 221 11.16 1.47 -2.80
N LEU A 222 9.99 2.00 -3.16
CA LEU A 222 9.81 2.75 -4.42
C LEU A 222 10.60 4.05 -4.44
N GLU A 223 10.77 4.72 -3.30
CA GLU A 223 11.57 5.94 -3.22
C GLU A 223 13.04 5.64 -3.52
N ALA A 224 13.62 4.65 -2.85
CA ALA A 224 14.99 4.20 -3.13
C ALA A 224 15.15 3.81 -4.62
N SER A 225 14.19 3.05 -5.17
CA SER A 225 14.18 2.68 -6.60
C SER A 225 14.18 3.90 -7.53
N ARG A 226 13.36 4.92 -7.22
CA ARG A 226 13.32 6.18 -7.99
C ARG A 226 14.63 6.95 -7.86
N LEU A 227 15.21 7.00 -6.66
CA LEU A 227 16.43 7.75 -6.40
C LEU A 227 17.63 7.13 -7.15
N ILE A 228 17.69 5.80 -7.23
CA ILE A 228 18.69 5.08 -8.02
C ILE A 228 18.64 5.54 -9.48
N LEU A 229 17.45 5.48 -10.10
CA LEU A 229 17.25 5.87 -11.49
C LEU A 229 17.53 7.37 -11.71
N ALA A 230 17.08 8.22 -10.79
CA ALA A 230 17.25 9.67 -10.89
C ALA A 230 18.70 10.12 -10.72
N LYS A 231 19.51 9.36 -9.99
CA LYS A 231 20.90 9.73 -9.65
C LYS A 231 21.94 8.85 -10.33
N GLY A 232 21.52 7.86 -11.12
CA GLY A 232 22.40 6.87 -11.75
C GLY A 232 23.22 6.12 -10.71
N ALA A 233 22.59 5.63 -9.64
CA ALA A 233 23.27 4.85 -8.61
C ALA A 233 23.47 3.40 -9.06
N ASP A 234 24.51 2.74 -8.55
CA ASP A 234 24.89 1.38 -8.92
C ASP A 234 24.17 0.31 -8.08
N LEU A 235 23.74 0.68 -6.88
CA LEU A 235 23.13 -0.24 -5.91
C LEU A 235 22.22 0.50 -4.93
N GLY A 236 21.07 -0.07 -4.61
CA GLY A 236 20.22 0.35 -3.51
C GLY A 236 20.21 -0.64 -2.35
N LEU A 237 20.15 -0.12 -1.13
CA LEU A 237 20.12 -0.86 0.13
C LEU A 237 18.87 -0.45 0.92
N GLY A 238 18.02 -1.41 1.27
CA GLY A 238 16.83 -1.18 2.07
C GLY A 238 16.81 -2.06 3.32
N PHE A 239 16.63 -1.48 4.50
CA PHE A 239 16.59 -2.23 5.77
C PHE A 239 15.20 -2.23 6.40
N ASP A 240 14.89 -3.26 7.19
CA ASP A 240 13.81 -3.18 8.17
C ASP A 240 14.23 -2.43 9.43
N VAL A 241 13.25 -2.10 10.26
CA VAL A 241 13.42 -1.14 11.38
C VAL A 241 14.45 -1.62 12.39
N ASP A 242 14.47 -2.91 12.74
CA ASP A 242 15.43 -3.48 13.70
C ASP A 242 16.71 -4.02 13.05
N GLY A 243 16.87 -3.79 11.74
CA GLY A 243 18.12 -3.98 11.02
C GLY A 243 18.54 -5.43 10.81
N ASP A 244 17.63 -6.39 11.05
CA ASP A 244 17.92 -7.82 10.91
C ASP A 244 17.65 -8.35 9.49
N ARG A 245 16.98 -7.55 8.64
CA ARG A 245 16.76 -7.84 7.21
C ARG A 245 17.31 -6.74 6.32
N ILE A 246 17.68 -7.13 5.11
CA ILE A 246 18.07 -6.22 4.04
C ILE A 246 17.46 -6.66 2.70
N VAL A 247 17.10 -5.70 1.88
CA VAL A 247 16.77 -5.88 0.46
C VAL A 247 17.75 -5.09 -0.39
N PHE A 248 17.97 -5.57 -1.61
CA PHE A 248 18.83 -4.91 -2.57
C PHE A 248 17.98 -4.42 -3.74
N ILE A 249 18.40 -3.31 -4.33
CA ILE A 249 17.78 -2.76 -5.54
C ILE A 249 18.91 -2.61 -6.55
N ASP A 250 18.71 -3.14 -7.75
CA ASP A 250 19.73 -3.09 -8.79
C ASP A 250 19.86 -1.68 -9.41
N GLU A 251 20.85 -1.50 -10.27
CA GLU A 251 21.15 -0.24 -10.96
C GLU A 251 20.03 0.21 -11.93
N GLN A 252 19.06 -0.67 -12.20
CA GLN A 252 17.88 -0.40 -13.03
C GLN A 252 16.65 -0.07 -12.18
N GLY A 253 16.81 0.07 -10.86
CA GLY A 253 15.73 0.35 -9.92
C GLY A 253 14.81 -0.85 -9.66
N ASN A 254 15.24 -2.07 -9.99
CA ASN A 254 14.44 -3.27 -9.70
C ASN A 254 14.74 -3.78 -8.29
N TYR A 255 13.68 -3.94 -7.51
CA TYR A 255 13.73 -4.61 -6.22
C TYR A 255 14.12 -6.08 -6.39
N ILE A 256 15.14 -6.53 -5.65
CA ILE A 256 15.63 -7.90 -5.63
C ILE A 256 15.16 -8.59 -4.33
N PRO A 257 14.24 -9.57 -4.42
CA PRO A 257 13.75 -10.29 -3.25
C PRO A 257 14.88 -11.03 -2.51
N GLY A 258 14.69 -11.24 -1.21
CA GLY A 258 15.60 -12.03 -0.37
C GLY A 258 15.86 -13.44 -0.92
N ASP A 259 14.87 -14.03 -1.58
CA ASP A 259 15.02 -15.29 -2.30
C ASP A 259 16.19 -15.29 -3.28
N TYR A 260 16.40 -14.19 -4.02
CA TYR A 260 17.44 -14.09 -5.04
C TYR A 260 18.75 -13.59 -4.45
N SER A 261 18.71 -12.51 -3.66
CA SER A 261 19.93 -11.93 -3.08
C SER A 261 20.66 -12.94 -2.19
N CYS A 262 19.93 -13.65 -1.32
CA CYS A 262 20.52 -14.68 -0.49
C CYS A 262 20.87 -15.96 -1.29
N SER A 263 20.23 -16.23 -2.43
CA SER A 263 20.65 -17.31 -3.34
C SER A 263 22.01 -17.04 -3.97
N LEU A 264 22.29 -15.80 -4.36
CA LEU A 264 23.62 -15.41 -4.84
C LEU A 264 24.68 -15.67 -3.77
N LEU A 265 24.42 -15.29 -2.52
CA LEU A 265 25.33 -15.54 -1.39
C LEU A 265 25.46 -17.04 -1.07
N ALA A 266 24.36 -17.79 -1.08
CA ALA A 266 24.36 -19.23 -0.89
C ALA A 266 25.18 -19.95 -1.98
N SER A 267 25.16 -19.44 -3.22
CA SER A 267 25.94 -20.00 -4.33
C SER A 267 27.46 -19.94 -4.08
N VAL A 268 27.94 -18.90 -3.39
CA VAL A 268 29.37 -18.71 -3.09
C VAL A 268 29.78 -19.11 -1.67
N SER A 269 28.82 -19.45 -0.79
CA SER A 269 29.13 -20.02 0.52
C SER A 269 30.00 -21.27 0.37
N ASP A 270 31.00 -21.42 1.21
CA ASP A 270 31.89 -22.59 1.23
C ASP A 270 31.23 -23.86 1.81
N SER A 271 29.98 -23.78 2.28
CA SER A 271 29.22 -24.94 2.73
C SER A 271 28.62 -25.73 1.55
N ALA A 272 28.62 -27.05 1.66
CA ALA A 272 28.00 -27.96 0.69
C ALA A 272 26.46 -27.92 0.71
N SER A 273 25.89 -27.31 1.74
CA SER A 273 24.45 -27.17 1.93
C SER A 273 24.08 -25.79 2.47
N PHE A 274 22.82 -25.41 2.33
CA PHE A 274 22.25 -24.26 3.02
C PHE A 274 20.82 -24.55 3.48
N VAL A 275 20.31 -23.70 4.37
CA VAL A 275 19.01 -23.90 5.02
C VAL A 275 18.10 -22.72 4.74
N THR A 276 16.85 -22.98 4.36
CA THR A 276 15.86 -21.93 4.11
C THR A 276 14.43 -22.46 4.30
N PRO A 277 13.41 -21.64 4.61
CA PRO A 277 12.05 -22.15 4.77
C PRO A 277 11.40 -22.70 3.50
N VAL A 278 10.30 -23.43 3.67
CA VAL A 278 9.44 -23.90 2.56
C VAL A 278 8.80 -22.79 1.74
N SER A 279 8.69 -21.57 2.30
CA SER A 279 8.16 -20.38 1.63
C SER A 279 9.13 -19.74 0.63
N THR A 280 10.42 -20.10 0.69
CA THR A 280 11.44 -19.58 -0.22
C THR A 280 11.26 -20.15 -1.62
N SER A 281 11.50 -19.33 -2.64
CA SER A 281 11.42 -19.68 -4.05
C SER A 281 12.23 -20.94 -4.41
N SER A 282 11.83 -21.63 -5.48
CA SER A 282 12.57 -22.74 -6.09
C SER A 282 13.85 -22.29 -6.80
N VAL A 283 14.13 -20.99 -6.87
CA VAL A 283 15.41 -20.47 -7.38
C VAL A 283 16.62 -21.12 -6.67
N VAL A 284 16.49 -21.42 -5.38
CA VAL A 284 17.52 -22.06 -4.57
C VAL A 284 17.84 -23.49 -5.02
N ASP A 285 16.88 -24.18 -5.63
CA ASP A 285 17.03 -25.57 -6.03
C ASP A 285 17.93 -25.70 -7.28
N ALA A 286 18.16 -24.59 -8.00
CA ALA A 286 19.06 -24.51 -9.15
C ALA A 286 20.53 -24.24 -8.80
N LEU A 287 20.87 -24.04 -7.51
CA LEU A 287 22.24 -23.68 -7.09
C LEU A 287 23.22 -24.85 -7.09
N GLY A 288 22.76 -26.08 -7.33
CA GLY A 288 23.60 -27.29 -7.34
C GLY A 288 24.14 -27.68 -5.95
N LYS A 289 23.61 -27.09 -4.87
CA LYS A 289 23.94 -27.43 -3.48
C LYS A 289 22.74 -28.04 -2.78
N LYS A 290 22.98 -28.81 -1.72
CA LYS A 290 21.91 -29.43 -0.96
C LYS A 290 21.11 -28.38 -0.18
N VAL A 291 19.79 -28.33 -0.40
CA VAL A 291 18.89 -27.39 0.28
C VAL A 291 18.10 -28.13 1.36
N TYR A 292 18.16 -27.65 2.60
CA TYR A 292 17.29 -28.14 3.67
C TYR A 292 16.15 -27.15 3.91
N ARG A 293 14.92 -27.62 3.72
CA ARG A 293 13.71 -26.81 3.91
C ARG A 293 13.19 -26.91 5.34
N THR A 294 12.82 -25.79 5.94
CA THR A 294 12.29 -25.72 7.31
C THR A 294 10.90 -25.08 7.36
N LYS A 295 10.29 -25.09 8.56
CA LYS A 295 9.20 -24.14 8.86
C LYS A 295 9.68 -22.69 8.75
N VAL A 296 8.75 -21.77 8.52
CA VAL A 296 9.03 -20.33 8.47
C VAL A 296 9.33 -19.81 9.88
N GLY A 297 10.40 -19.02 10.01
CA GLY A 297 10.93 -18.51 11.26
C GLY A 297 12.44 -18.78 11.39
N SER A 298 13.21 -17.73 11.67
CA SER A 298 14.68 -17.78 11.84
C SER A 298 15.17 -18.84 12.82
N THR A 299 14.45 -19.07 13.92
CA THR A 299 14.82 -20.07 14.94
C THR A 299 14.80 -21.50 14.39
N PHE A 300 13.88 -21.83 13.47
CA PHE A 300 13.86 -23.14 12.78
C PHE A 300 15.00 -23.27 11.77
N VAL A 301 15.34 -22.18 11.07
CA VAL A 301 16.48 -22.14 10.14
C VAL A 301 17.77 -22.38 10.91
N ILE A 302 17.99 -21.67 12.02
CA ILE A 302 19.17 -21.81 12.89
C ILE A 302 19.29 -23.23 13.44
N GLU A 303 18.21 -23.81 13.95
CA GLU A 303 18.23 -25.17 14.48
C GLU A 303 18.65 -26.19 13.41
N ALA A 304 18.13 -26.05 12.19
CA ALA A 304 18.51 -26.91 11.07
C ALA A 304 19.94 -26.63 10.59
N MET A 305 20.41 -25.37 10.59
CA MET A 305 21.81 -25.05 10.28
C MET A 305 22.77 -25.77 11.21
N LYS A 306 22.49 -25.73 12.52
CA LYS A 306 23.27 -26.45 13.54
C LYS A 306 23.22 -27.96 13.33
N ARG A 307 22.03 -28.51 13.06
CA ARG A 307 21.82 -29.94 12.84
C ARG A 307 22.60 -30.47 11.64
N TYR A 308 22.67 -29.70 10.56
CA TYR A 308 23.30 -30.13 9.31
C TYR A 308 24.71 -29.55 9.09
N GLY A 309 25.24 -28.78 10.04
CA GLY A 309 26.55 -28.12 9.90
C GLY A 309 26.62 -27.10 8.76
N SER A 310 25.49 -26.45 8.46
CA SER A 310 25.41 -25.46 7.38
C SER A 310 25.97 -24.12 7.82
N LYS A 311 26.85 -23.52 7.01
CA LYS A 311 27.43 -22.21 7.34
C LYS A 311 26.50 -21.04 7.02
N PHE A 312 25.65 -21.20 6.02
CA PHE A 312 24.71 -20.19 5.58
C PHE A 312 23.27 -20.70 5.64
N GLY A 313 22.37 -19.80 6.02
CA GLY A 313 20.93 -20.00 5.93
C GLY A 313 20.24 -18.66 5.83
N PHE A 314 18.99 -18.65 5.38
CA PHE A 314 18.27 -17.39 5.19
C PHE A 314 16.75 -17.60 5.09
N GLU A 315 16.01 -16.53 5.35
CA GLU A 315 14.59 -16.44 5.04
C GLU A 315 14.37 -15.60 3.78
N ALA A 316 13.25 -15.85 3.10
CA ALA A 316 12.87 -15.19 1.84
C ALA A 316 12.70 -13.65 1.96
N ASN A 317 12.66 -13.13 3.17
CA ASN A 317 12.55 -11.71 3.50
C ASN A 317 13.90 -10.97 3.55
N GLY A 318 14.99 -11.61 3.12
CA GLY A 318 16.33 -11.01 3.09
C GLY A 318 17.11 -11.12 4.40
N GLY A 319 16.58 -11.86 5.38
CA GLY A 319 17.29 -12.16 6.62
C GLY A 319 18.31 -13.28 6.45
N GLY A 320 19.53 -12.95 6.02
CA GLY A 320 20.66 -13.87 5.92
C GLY A 320 21.31 -14.19 7.28
N ILE A 321 21.80 -15.41 7.44
CA ILE A 321 22.41 -15.93 8.67
C ILE A 321 23.76 -16.57 8.32
N SER A 322 24.83 -16.09 8.94
CA SER A 322 26.20 -16.59 8.74
C SER A 322 26.74 -17.15 10.05
N SER A 323 26.74 -18.48 10.18
CA SER A 323 27.09 -19.18 11.43
C SER A 323 28.51 -18.89 11.94
N GLU A 324 29.41 -18.51 11.03
CA GLU A 324 30.79 -18.12 11.32
C GLU A 324 30.90 -16.78 12.05
N ILE A 325 29.84 -15.96 11.99
CA ILE A 325 29.73 -14.71 12.77
C ILE A 325 28.92 -14.99 14.03
N PHE A 326 27.63 -15.31 13.87
CA PHE A 326 26.73 -15.76 14.93
C PHE A 326 25.43 -16.32 14.33
N TYR A 327 24.65 -17.06 15.13
CA TYR A 327 23.34 -17.58 14.71
C TYR A 327 22.24 -16.55 14.94
N GLY A 328 22.13 -15.60 14.02
CA GLY A 328 21.05 -14.61 13.98
C GLY A 328 20.96 -13.99 12.60
N ARG A 329 19.79 -13.44 12.27
CA ARG A 329 19.62 -12.69 11.02
C ARG A 329 20.36 -11.36 11.13
N ASP A 330 21.10 -11.01 10.10
CA ASP A 330 21.95 -9.83 10.12
C ASP A 330 22.01 -9.16 8.75
N GLY A 331 21.29 -8.04 8.62
CA GLY A 331 21.27 -7.24 7.41
C GLY A 331 22.63 -6.61 7.09
N GLY A 332 23.40 -6.20 8.11
CA GLY A 332 24.69 -5.55 7.93
C GLY A 332 25.75 -6.51 7.40
N SER A 333 25.88 -7.72 7.96
CA SER A 333 26.82 -8.70 7.40
C SER A 333 26.36 -9.24 6.05
N THR A 334 25.05 -9.33 5.81
CA THR A 334 24.49 -9.67 4.50
C THR A 334 24.85 -8.61 3.44
N LEU A 335 24.81 -7.32 3.78
CA LEU A 335 25.32 -6.23 2.94
C LEU A 335 26.78 -6.44 2.57
N ILE A 336 27.66 -6.59 3.55
CA ILE A 336 29.11 -6.71 3.29
C ILE A 336 29.42 -7.94 2.42
N LYS A 337 28.75 -9.06 2.67
CA LYS A 337 28.88 -10.26 1.84
C LYS A 337 28.42 -10.03 0.39
N MET A 338 27.36 -9.24 0.18
CA MET A 338 26.92 -8.86 -1.16
C MET A 338 27.93 -7.96 -1.86
N LEU A 339 28.50 -6.98 -1.16
CA LEU A 339 29.56 -6.12 -1.72
C LEU A 339 30.80 -6.93 -2.12
N ASN A 340 31.26 -7.84 -1.26
CA ASN A 340 32.35 -8.77 -1.57
C ASN A 340 32.02 -9.65 -2.78
N TYR A 341 30.79 -10.18 -2.83
CA TYR A 341 30.32 -10.99 -3.97
C TYR A 341 30.36 -10.20 -5.28
N LEU A 342 29.82 -8.98 -5.31
CA LEU A 342 29.80 -8.13 -6.50
C LEU A 342 31.22 -7.72 -6.92
N LYS A 343 32.10 -7.43 -5.97
CA LYS A 343 33.52 -7.12 -6.23
C LYS A 343 34.22 -8.29 -6.93
N HIS A 344 34.08 -9.51 -6.41
CA HIS A 344 34.75 -10.68 -6.97
C HIS A 344 34.14 -11.16 -8.29
N ARG A 345 32.81 -11.06 -8.46
CA ARG A 345 32.15 -11.43 -9.71
C ARG A 345 32.41 -10.44 -10.82
N GLY A 346 32.49 -9.16 -10.48
CA GLY A 346 32.51 -8.06 -11.43
C GLY A 346 31.17 -7.86 -12.14
N GLY A 347 30.86 -6.60 -12.47
CA GLY A 347 29.60 -6.22 -13.11
C GLY A 347 28.49 -5.87 -12.12
N SER A 348 27.27 -5.71 -12.65
CA SER A 348 26.13 -5.19 -11.89
C SER A 348 25.35 -6.28 -11.14
N LEU A 349 24.53 -5.85 -10.17
CA LEU A 349 23.64 -6.74 -9.43
C LEU A 349 22.62 -7.40 -10.37
N SER A 350 22.03 -6.66 -11.31
CA SER A 350 21.07 -7.21 -12.26
C SER A 350 21.66 -8.37 -13.09
N ARG A 351 22.91 -8.24 -13.54
CA ARG A 351 23.64 -9.28 -14.28
C ARG A 351 23.87 -10.52 -13.42
N SER A 352 24.21 -10.31 -12.14
CA SER A 352 24.38 -11.41 -11.19
C SER A 352 23.07 -12.16 -10.97
N VAL A 353 21.96 -11.44 -10.76
CA VAL A 353 20.61 -12.02 -10.60
C VAL A 353 20.17 -12.77 -11.86
N ALA A 354 20.51 -12.26 -13.05
CA ALA A 354 20.17 -12.90 -14.33
C ALA A 354 20.83 -14.28 -14.55
N THR A 355 21.81 -14.66 -13.73
CA THR A 355 22.40 -16.02 -13.75
C THR A 355 21.50 -17.06 -13.10
N LEU A 356 20.51 -16.64 -12.31
CA LEU A 356 19.56 -17.50 -11.62
C LEU A 356 18.28 -17.68 -12.47
N PRO A 357 17.58 -18.82 -12.33
CA PRO A 357 16.29 -19.00 -13.01
C PRO A 357 15.27 -17.98 -12.52
N LYS A 358 14.51 -17.42 -13.46
CA LYS A 358 13.51 -16.40 -13.16
C LYS A 358 12.17 -17.04 -12.80
N PHE A 359 11.71 -16.70 -11.62
CA PHE A 359 10.40 -16.97 -11.04
C PHE A 359 9.75 -15.68 -10.57
N TYR A 360 8.45 -15.58 -10.78
CA TYR A 360 7.57 -14.57 -10.24
C TYR A 360 6.93 -15.09 -8.96
N LEU A 361 6.77 -14.20 -7.99
CA LEU A 361 6.25 -14.51 -6.67
C LEU A 361 5.03 -13.63 -6.38
N PHE A 362 4.01 -14.24 -5.79
CA PHE A 362 2.84 -13.57 -5.24
C PHE A 362 2.77 -13.92 -3.76
N ARG A 363 2.73 -12.93 -2.87
CA ARG A 363 2.69 -13.12 -1.42
C ARG A 363 1.65 -12.20 -0.84
N GLU A 364 0.50 -12.75 -0.48
CA GLU A 364 -0.59 -11.98 0.09
C GLU A 364 -1.13 -12.61 1.36
N LYS A 365 -1.87 -11.82 2.11
CA LYS A 365 -2.49 -12.23 3.37
C LYS A 365 -3.93 -11.73 3.48
N SER A 366 -4.70 -12.40 4.31
CA SER A 366 -6.04 -11.99 4.71
C SER A 366 -6.19 -12.11 6.21
N ASP A 367 -6.89 -11.17 6.84
CA ASP A 367 -7.30 -11.31 8.25
C ASP A 367 -8.13 -12.58 8.39
N CYS A 368 -7.76 -13.42 9.36
CA CYS A 368 -8.35 -14.72 9.57
C CYS A 368 -8.19 -15.14 11.04
N PRO A 369 -9.29 -15.32 11.79
CA PRO A 369 -9.23 -15.86 13.14
C PRO A 369 -8.52 -17.22 13.18
N PHE A 370 -7.73 -17.46 14.24
CA PHE A 370 -7.00 -18.72 14.44
C PHE A 370 -7.93 -19.95 14.40
N SER A 371 -9.17 -19.81 14.86
CA SER A 371 -10.18 -20.88 14.87
C SER A 371 -10.54 -21.39 13.48
N LYS A 372 -10.30 -20.61 12.41
CA LYS A 372 -10.60 -21.01 11.03
C LYS A 372 -9.44 -21.73 10.34
N TYR A 373 -8.24 -21.78 10.94
CA TYR A 373 -7.06 -22.30 10.26
C TYR A 373 -7.21 -23.77 9.88
N ALA A 374 -7.67 -24.62 10.81
CA ALA A 374 -7.86 -26.05 10.54
C ALA A 374 -8.87 -26.26 9.40
N TYR A 375 -10.03 -25.58 9.48
CA TYR A 375 -11.06 -25.63 8.44
C TYR A 375 -10.51 -25.22 7.06
N ILE A 376 -9.75 -24.14 6.97
CA ILE A 376 -9.15 -23.68 5.71
C ILE A 376 -8.16 -24.73 5.17
N LEU A 377 -7.28 -25.25 6.01
CA LEU A 377 -6.29 -26.25 5.59
C LEU A 377 -6.96 -27.55 5.11
N ASP A 378 -8.06 -27.97 5.74
CA ASP A 378 -8.83 -29.13 5.28
C ASP A 378 -9.47 -28.87 3.91
N ARG A 379 -10.02 -27.67 3.68
CA ARG A 379 -10.54 -27.27 2.36
C ARG A 379 -9.45 -27.21 1.29
N VAL A 380 -8.24 -26.82 1.65
CA VAL A 380 -7.08 -26.84 0.75
C VAL A 380 -6.73 -28.29 0.37
N ARG A 381 -6.69 -29.22 1.34
CA ARG A 381 -6.46 -30.65 1.07
C ARG A 381 -7.53 -31.23 0.16
N GLU A 382 -8.80 -30.91 0.39
CA GLU A 382 -9.90 -31.35 -0.47
C GLU A 382 -9.73 -30.82 -1.90
N LYS A 383 -9.55 -29.50 -2.05
CA LYS A 383 -9.42 -28.81 -3.34
C LYS A 383 -8.24 -29.30 -4.18
N TYR A 384 -7.12 -29.61 -3.53
CA TYR A 384 -5.86 -30.00 -4.20
C TYR A 384 -5.47 -31.46 -3.94
N SER A 385 -6.44 -32.32 -3.65
CA SER A 385 -6.22 -33.74 -3.31
C SER A 385 -5.50 -34.57 -4.39
N SER A 386 -5.49 -34.10 -5.63
CA SER A 386 -4.79 -34.71 -6.76
C SER A 386 -3.33 -34.28 -6.95
N HIS A 387 -2.81 -33.38 -6.11
CA HIS A 387 -1.47 -32.82 -6.22
C HIS A 387 -0.59 -33.24 -5.04
N ASP A 388 0.73 -33.19 -5.22
CA ASP A 388 1.68 -33.40 -4.13
C ASP A 388 1.62 -32.22 -3.15
N ILE A 389 1.56 -32.54 -1.85
CA ILE A 389 1.44 -31.55 -0.78
C ILE A 389 2.56 -31.75 0.24
N ASP A 390 3.40 -30.73 0.40
CA ASP A 390 4.34 -30.63 1.52
C ASP A 390 3.67 -29.92 2.70
N ALA A 391 3.50 -30.67 3.79
CA ALA A 391 2.84 -30.22 5.02
C ALA A 391 3.83 -29.76 6.11
N THR A 392 5.07 -29.43 5.76
CA THR A 392 6.11 -29.00 6.72
C THR A 392 5.68 -27.77 7.53
N ASP A 393 5.06 -26.77 6.89
CA ASP A 393 4.53 -25.58 7.54
C ASP A 393 3.38 -24.94 6.74
N GLY A 394 2.14 -25.28 7.10
CA GLY A 394 0.98 -25.04 6.26
C GLY A 394 0.81 -26.17 5.23
N LEU A 395 0.30 -25.85 4.05
CA LEU A 395 0.19 -26.78 2.93
C LEU A 395 0.78 -26.15 1.67
N LYS A 396 1.96 -26.63 1.27
CA LYS A 396 2.59 -26.27 0.01
C LYS A 396 2.17 -27.27 -1.07
N VAL A 397 1.32 -26.83 -1.98
CA VAL A 397 0.81 -27.62 -3.10
C VAL A 397 1.74 -27.45 -4.29
N ILE A 398 2.31 -28.54 -4.78
CA ILE A 398 3.16 -28.55 -5.99
C ILE A 398 2.27 -28.80 -7.19
N LEU A 399 2.11 -27.79 -8.05
CA LEU A 399 1.25 -27.90 -9.23
C LEU A 399 2.01 -28.50 -10.41
N ASN A 400 3.29 -28.15 -10.55
CA ASN A 400 4.25 -28.72 -11.51
C ASN A 400 5.68 -28.27 -11.13
N ASN A 401 6.66 -28.50 -12.02
CA ASN A 401 8.07 -28.16 -11.79
C ASN A 401 8.37 -26.67 -11.56
N HIS A 402 7.46 -25.78 -11.93
CA HIS A 402 7.67 -24.32 -11.85
C HIS A 402 6.66 -23.61 -10.94
N ASP A 403 5.50 -24.24 -10.73
CA ASP A 403 4.37 -23.64 -10.02
C ASP A 403 4.10 -24.34 -8.69
N TRP A 404 3.99 -23.54 -7.63
CA TRP A 404 3.51 -24.02 -6.33
C TRP A 404 2.69 -22.95 -5.62
N LEU A 405 1.78 -23.42 -4.75
CA LEU A 405 0.99 -22.61 -3.83
C LEU A 405 1.40 -22.95 -2.41
N LEU A 406 1.41 -22.00 -1.48
CA LEU A 406 1.55 -22.29 -0.05
C LEU A 406 0.46 -21.55 0.73
N PHE A 407 -0.35 -22.33 1.44
CA PHE A 407 -1.41 -21.86 2.33
C PHE A 407 -0.94 -22.00 3.77
N ARG A 408 -0.77 -20.88 4.47
CA ARG A 408 -0.16 -20.89 5.81
C ARG A 408 -0.80 -19.86 6.74
N GLY A 409 -1.32 -20.33 7.88
CA GLY A 409 -1.72 -19.46 8.98
C GLY A 409 -0.50 -18.78 9.64
N SER A 410 -0.63 -17.51 10.02
CA SER A 410 0.42 -16.81 10.75
C SER A 410 0.47 -17.29 12.21
N GLY A 411 1.67 -17.46 12.76
CA GLY A 411 1.84 -17.79 14.19
C GLY A 411 1.81 -16.58 15.11
N ASN A 412 1.82 -15.36 14.55
CA ASN A 412 2.03 -14.09 15.28
C ASN A 412 0.77 -13.22 15.34
N ALA A 413 -0.12 -13.38 14.37
CA ALA A 413 -1.28 -12.53 14.17
C ALA A 413 -2.41 -13.39 13.58
N PRO A 414 -3.69 -13.04 13.81
CA PRO A 414 -4.83 -13.73 13.23
C PRO A 414 -4.94 -13.41 11.73
N GLU A 415 -3.99 -13.90 10.95
CA GLU A 415 -3.87 -13.69 9.50
C GLU A 415 -3.58 -15.02 8.80
N PHE A 416 -4.09 -15.22 7.60
CA PHE A 416 -3.81 -16.39 6.77
C PHE A 416 -3.17 -15.97 5.45
N ARG A 417 -2.07 -16.63 5.08
CA ARG A 417 -1.21 -16.24 3.95
C ARG A 417 -1.34 -17.19 2.79
N VAL A 418 -1.29 -16.63 1.59
CA VAL A 418 -1.23 -17.34 0.31
C VAL A 418 0.03 -16.89 -0.42
N TYR A 419 0.92 -17.85 -0.67
CA TYR A 419 2.11 -17.64 -1.49
C TYR A 419 1.93 -18.41 -2.80
N VAL A 420 2.37 -17.83 -3.91
CA VAL A 420 2.42 -18.50 -5.21
C VAL A 420 3.75 -18.23 -5.86
N GLN A 421 4.26 -19.23 -6.56
CA GLN A 421 5.35 -19.07 -7.52
C GLN A 421 4.90 -19.55 -8.90
N SER A 422 5.40 -18.90 -9.95
CA SER A 422 5.41 -19.43 -11.30
C SER A 422 6.61 -18.87 -12.09
N ASN A 423 7.02 -19.53 -13.17
CA ASN A 423 7.95 -18.93 -14.14
C ASN A 423 7.25 -17.98 -15.12
N ASP A 424 5.92 -17.90 -15.09
CA ASP A 424 5.09 -16.97 -15.85
C ASP A 424 4.42 -15.95 -14.91
N LYS A 425 4.59 -14.66 -15.20
CA LYS A 425 4.09 -13.56 -14.35
C LYS A 425 2.56 -13.56 -14.27
N SER A 426 1.89 -13.66 -15.41
CA SER A 426 0.42 -13.58 -15.49
C SER A 426 -0.23 -14.76 -14.78
N ARG A 427 0.36 -15.95 -14.94
CA ARG A 427 -0.08 -17.16 -14.25
C ARG A 427 0.12 -17.07 -12.74
N CYS A 428 1.26 -16.55 -12.28
CA CYS A 428 1.52 -16.32 -10.85
C CYS A 428 0.45 -15.40 -10.23
N GLU A 429 0.19 -14.26 -10.86
CA GLU A 429 -0.80 -13.28 -10.41
C GLU A 429 -2.22 -13.86 -10.42
N LYS A 430 -2.60 -14.57 -11.48
CA LYS A 430 -3.91 -15.22 -11.60
C LYS A 430 -4.13 -16.26 -10.50
N LEU A 431 -3.19 -17.19 -10.32
CA LEU A 431 -3.26 -18.23 -9.29
C LEU A 431 -3.30 -17.61 -7.88
N GLY A 432 -2.55 -16.54 -7.65
CA GLY A 432 -2.54 -15.80 -6.40
C GLY A 432 -3.88 -15.16 -6.07
N GLN A 433 -4.42 -14.37 -7.00
CA GLN A 433 -5.70 -13.68 -6.83
C GLN A 433 -6.88 -14.65 -6.67
N GLU A 434 -6.95 -15.70 -7.49
CA GLU A 434 -8.01 -16.71 -7.42
C GLU A 434 -8.02 -17.42 -6.06
N ASN A 435 -6.85 -17.81 -5.55
CA ASN A 435 -6.76 -18.52 -4.27
C ASN A 435 -6.93 -17.59 -3.07
N LEU A 436 -6.52 -16.33 -3.16
CA LEU A 436 -6.80 -15.32 -2.14
C LEU A 436 -8.30 -15.00 -2.07
N ALA A 437 -8.98 -14.86 -3.21
CA ALA A 437 -10.42 -14.63 -3.26
C ALA A 437 -11.20 -15.84 -2.71
N TRP A 438 -10.81 -17.06 -3.10
CA TRP A 438 -11.38 -18.29 -2.57
C TRP A 438 -11.19 -18.41 -1.05
N LEU A 439 -10.00 -18.09 -0.54
CA LEU A 439 -9.72 -18.02 0.90
C LEU A 439 -10.65 -17.01 1.61
N LYS A 440 -10.82 -15.80 1.05
CA LYS A 440 -11.73 -14.77 1.61
C LYS A 440 -13.18 -15.25 1.67
N GLY A 441 -13.64 -16.01 0.66
CA GLY A 441 -14.97 -16.62 0.67
C GLY A 441 -15.18 -17.65 1.79
N LEU A 442 -14.15 -18.43 2.14
CA LEU A 442 -14.17 -19.34 3.29
C LEU A 442 -14.19 -18.59 4.63
N ILE A 443 -13.57 -17.40 4.68
CA ILE A 443 -13.54 -16.55 5.87
C ILE A 443 -14.88 -15.83 6.06
N ASN A 444 -15.53 -15.34 5.00
CA ASN A 444 -16.77 -14.56 5.08
C ASN A 444 -17.83 -15.02 4.05
N PRO A 445 -18.63 -16.06 4.33
CA PRO A 445 -19.69 -16.49 3.42
C PRO A 445 -20.90 -15.52 3.49
N SER A 446 -21.14 -14.73 2.43
CA SER A 446 -22.33 -13.88 2.29
C SER A 446 -23.50 -14.61 1.61
N VAL A 447 -24.71 -14.27 2.06
CA VAL A 447 -26.03 -14.83 1.67
C VAL A 447 -26.50 -14.25 0.32
N ASN A 448 -26.87 -15.10 -0.63
CA ASN A 448 -27.51 -14.71 -1.90
C ASN A 448 -29.03 -14.55 -1.72
N THR A 449 -29.63 -13.48 -2.26
CA THR A 449 -31.09 -13.32 -2.39
C THR A 449 -31.52 -13.04 -3.83
N THR A 450 -32.55 -13.76 -4.27
CA THR A 450 -33.22 -13.77 -5.59
C THR A 450 -34.20 -12.61 -5.79
N THR A 451 -34.37 -12.15 -7.03
CA THR A 451 -35.32 -11.10 -7.48
C THR A 451 -36.48 -11.68 -8.30
N SER A 452 -37.70 -11.14 -8.13
CA SER A 452 -38.83 -11.34 -9.06
C SER A 452 -39.64 -10.03 -9.20
N GLY A 453 -39.92 -9.61 -10.43
CA GLY A 453 -40.98 -8.64 -10.77
C GLY A 453 -40.55 -7.31 -11.38
N TYR A 454 -39.99 -7.29 -12.60
CA TYR A 454 -39.88 -6.09 -13.45
C TYR A 454 -40.02 -6.48 -14.94
N GLN A 455 -40.50 -5.55 -15.78
CA GLN A 455 -40.53 -5.67 -17.24
C GLN A 455 -39.12 -5.94 -17.82
N SER A 456 -39.04 -6.52 -19.02
CA SER A 456 -37.76 -6.88 -19.64
C SER A 456 -36.93 -5.63 -19.96
N LEU A 457 -35.61 -5.67 -19.74
CA LEU A 457 -34.70 -4.52 -19.95
C LEU A 457 -34.81 -3.95 -21.38
N SER A 458 -35.02 -4.83 -22.36
CA SER A 458 -35.17 -4.50 -23.79
C SER A 458 -36.40 -3.63 -24.11
N GLU A 459 -37.48 -3.72 -23.33
CA GLU A 459 -38.67 -2.88 -23.55
C GLU A 459 -38.43 -1.45 -23.02
N LEU A 460 -37.67 -1.32 -21.93
CA LEU A 460 -37.37 -0.05 -21.30
C LEU A 460 -36.39 0.80 -22.14
N GLU A 461 -35.44 0.18 -22.82
CA GLU A 461 -34.44 0.86 -23.66
C GLU A 461 -35.04 1.63 -24.86
N SER A 462 -36.27 1.28 -25.28
CA SER A 462 -36.99 1.99 -26.36
C SER A 462 -37.27 3.48 -26.06
N GLN A 463 -37.12 3.90 -24.80
CA GLN A 463 -37.32 5.28 -24.34
C GLN A 463 -36.10 6.20 -24.56
N ASP A 464 -34.93 5.63 -24.88
CA ASP A 464 -33.69 6.38 -25.08
C ASP A 464 -33.59 6.95 -26.50
N SER A 465 -34.31 8.05 -26.75
CA SER A 465 -34.42 8.63 -28.10
C SER A 465 -33.09 9.15 -28.65
N LEU A 466 -32.17 9.53 -27.77
CA LEU A 466 -30.87 10.08 -28.12
C LEU A 466 -29.73 9.08 -27.93
N ARG A 467 -29.98 7.79 -27.69
CA ARG A 467 -28.89 6.78 -27.59
C ARG A 467 -27.85 7.13 -26.51
N VAL A 468 -28.32 7.60 -25.36
CA VAL A 468 -27.49 7.86 -24.18
C VAL A 468 -26.82 6.58 -23.69
N GLY A 469 -27.53 5.44 -23.69
CA GLY A 469 -26.99 4.13 -23.32
C GLY A 469 -25.78 3.76 -24.17
N ASP A 470 -25.86 3.95 -25.48
CA ASP A 470 -24.74 3.71 -26.41
C ASP A 470 -23.52 4.60 -26.09
N SER A 471 -23.76 5.84 -25.65
CA SER A 471 -22.68 6.76 -25.27
C SER A 471 -21.99 6.37 -23.97
N ILE A 472 -22.75 5.83 -23.02
CA ILE A 472 -22.20 5.28 -21.77
C ILE A 472 -21.37 4.03 -22.09
N THR A 473 -21.88 3.13 -22.93
CA THR A 473 -21.15 1.94 -23.40
C THR A 473 -19.87 2.32 -24.16
N SER A 474 -19.88 3.44 -24.88
CA SER A 474 -18.73 3.95 -25.63
C SER A 474 -17.67 4.68 -24.76
N PHE A 475 -17.90 4.87 -23.47
CA PHE A 475 -16.96 5.54 -22.55
C PHE A 475 -15.52 4.99 -22.58
N PRO A 476 -15.27 3.66 -22.65
CA PRO A 476 -13.92 3.12 -22.82
C PRO A 476 -13.27 3.51 -24.15
N ASP A 477 -14.06 3.65 -25.22
CA ASP A 477 -13.56 4.05 -26.53
C ASP A 477 -13.21 5.55 -26.58
N GLN A 478 -13.95 6.39 -25.85
CA GLN A 478 -13.57 7.78 -25.60
C GLN A 478 -12.20 7.86 -24.91
N CYS A 479 -11.99 7.06 -23.85
CA CYS A 479 -10.71 6.98 -23.15
C CYS A 479 -9.59 6.50 -24.09
N SER A 480 -9.87 5.47 -24.88
CA SER A 480 -8.93 4.90 -25.86
C SER A 480 -8.49 5.94 -26.89
N GLN A 481 -9.42 6.77 -27.37
CA GLN A 481 -9.10 7.85 -28.30
C GLN A 481 -8.12 8.84 -27.68
N VAL A 482 -8.43 9.38 -26.50
CA VAL A 482 -7.54 10.36 -25.86
C VAL A 482 -6.15 9.80 -25.60
N ILE A 483 -6.07 8.55 -25.16
CA ILE A 483 -4.78 7.87 -24.92
C ILE A 483 -3.96 7.78 -26.21
N ARG A 484 -4.60 7.52 -27.37
CA ARG A 484 -3.91 7.50 -28.67
C ARG A 484 -3.50 8.92 -29.11
N ASP A 485 -4.43 9.86 -29.05
CA ASP A 485 -4.26 11.20 -29.64
C ASP A 485 -3.22 12.02 -28.87
N LEU A 486 -3.20 11.94 -27.54
CA LEU A 486 -2.32 12.76 -26.70
C LEU A 486 -0.86 12.29 -26.62
N VAL A 487 -0.49 11.16 -27.25
CA VAL A 487 0.92 10.83 -27.49
C VAL A 487 1.55 11.79 -28.49
N GLN A 488 0.76 12.31 -29.44
CA GLN A 488 1.25 13.08 -30.59
C GLN A 488 1.10 14.61 -30.42
N GLN A 489 0.37 15.05 -29.40
CA GLN A 489 0.09 16.46 -29.15
C GLN A 489 1.27 17.21 -28.53
N TYR A 490 1.49 18.44 -28.97
CA TYR A 490 2.52 19.34 -28.43
C TYR A 490 2.03 19.95 -27.12
N ILE A 491 2.86 19.87 -26.08
CA ILE A 491 2.61 20.50 -24.79
C ILE A 491 3.73 21.52 -24.55
N PRO A 492 3.41 22.80 -24.33
CA PRO A 492 4.41 23.82 -24.07
C PRO A 492 5.25 23.51 -22.84
N GLU A 493 6.55 23.70 -22.95
CA GLU A 493 7.46 23.57 -21.80
C GLU A 493 7.11 24.55 -20.68
N SER A 494 6.52 25.70 -21.01
CA SER A 494 6.10 26.70 -20.02
C SER A 494 5.01 26.18 -19.07
N CYS A 495 4.21 25.19 -19.48
CA CYS A 495 3.24 24.55 -18.59
C CYS A 495 3.90 23.74 -17.46
N PHE A 496 5.16 23.32 -17.61
CA PHE A 496 5.94 22.65 -16.55
C PHE A 496 6.36 23.62 -15.44
N LEU A 497 6.51 24.91 -15.76
CA LEU A 497 7.00 25.93 -14.83
C LEU A 497 5.89 26.56 -13.97
N SER A 498 4.65 26.13 -14.15
CA SER A 498 3.51 26.69 -13.43
C SER A 498 3.55 26.36 -11.93
N LYS A 499 3.14 27.32 -11.10
CA LYS A 499 3.11 27.21 -9.63
C LYS A 499 1.73 26.90 -9.08
N ASN A 500 0.69 27.05 -9.90
CA ASN A 500 -0.69 26.72 -9.58
C ASN A 500 -1.47 26.38 -10.86
N ILE A 501 -2.58 25.66 -10.71
CA ILE A 501 -3.44 25.19 -11.80
C ILE A 501 -4.85 25.73 -11.58
N VAL A 502 -5.44 26.30 -12.62
CA VAL A 502 -6.86 26.66 -12.65
C VAL A 502 -7.55 25.92 -13.80
N ILE A 503 -8.56 25.14 -13.48
CA ILE A 503 -9.42 24.48 -14.46
C ILE A 503 -10.68 25.30 -14.60
N SER A 504 -10.86 25.97 -15.74
CA SER A 504 -12.10 26.68 -16.06
C SER A 504 -12.97 25.80 -16.95
N GLY A 505 -14.16 25.47 -16.46
CA GLY A 505 -15.10 24.61 -17.17
C GLY A 505 -16.43 24.50 -16.45
N MET A 506 -17.46 24.04 -17.16
CA MET A 506 -18.80 23.83 -16.59
C MET A 506 -19.23 22.36 -16.71
N GLY A 507 -20.02 21.90 -15.74
CA GLY A 507 -20.59 20.54 -15.73
C GLY A 507 -19.52 19.45 -15.92
N GLY A 508 -19.72 18.57 -16.91
CA GLY A 508 -18.78 17.50 -17.26
C GLY A 508 -17.39 17.98 -17.68
N SER A 509 -17.24 19.23 -18.13
CA SER A 509 -15.94 19.79 -18.53
C SER A 509 -15.08 20.20 -17.33
N ALA A 510 -15.71 20.48 -16.18
CA ALA A 510 -15.04 20.71 -14.90
C ALA A 510 -14.74 19.40 -14.13
N LEU A 511 -15.39 18.30 -14.51
CA LEU A 511 -15.35 17.05 -13.75
C LEU A 511 -13.93 16.47 -13.65
N GLY A 512 -13.15 16.53 -14.73
CA GLY A 512 -11.74 16.13 -14.71
C GLY A 512 -10.94 16.87 -13.63
N GLY A 513 -11.15 18.18 -13.50
CA GLY A 513 -10.49 18.99 -12.46
C GLY A 513 -10.91 18.58 -11.05
N ARG A 514 -12.20 18.27 -10.84
CA ARG A 514 -12.72 17.80 -9.54
C ARG A 514 -12.21 16.42 -9.17
N ILE A 515 -12.10 15.53 -10.16
CA ILE A 515 -11.52 14.20 -10.01
C ILE A 515 -10.04 14.34 -9.61
N ILE A 516 -9.26 15.14 -10.34
CA ILE A 516 -7.82 15.35 -10.03
C ILE A 516 -7.62 15.98 -8.66
N ALA A 517 -8.43 16.97 -8.28
CA ALA A 517 -8.39 17.58 -6.96
C ALA A 517 -8.66 16.57 -5.82
N GLY A 518 -9.41 15.50 -6.09
CA GLY A 518 -9.71 14.42 -5.15
C GLY A 518 -8.71 13.26 -5.18
N LEU A 519 -8.20 12.89 -6.35
CA LEU A 519 -7.41 11.66 -6.59
C LEU A 519 -6.16 11.56 -5.74
N GLU A 520 -5.44 12.67 -5.58
CA GLU A 520 -4.12 12.68 -4.96
C GLU A 520 -3.88 13.99 -4.22
N ARG A 521 -4.75 14.33 -3.27
CA ARG A 521 -4.63 15.56 -2.49
C ARG A 521 -3.29 15.71 -1.76
N GLN A 522 -2.61 14.59 -1.48
CA GLN A 522 -1.28 14.52 -0.87
C GLN A 522 -0.13 14.44 -1.88
N GLN A 523 -0.39 14.18 -3.16
CA GLN A 523 0.64 14.05 -4.20
C GLN A 523 0.54 15.08 -5.34
N LEU A 524 -0.47 15.97 -5.30
CA LEU A 524 -0.50 17.18 -6.12
C LEU A 524 0.75 18.01 -5.80
N LYS A 525 1.59 18.26 -6.81
CA LYS A 525 2.84 19.01 -6.62
C LYS A 525 2.61 20.50 -6.44
N ILE A 526 1.48 20.99 -6.96
CA ILE A 526 1.06 22.39 -6.91
C ILE A 526 -0.45 22.47 -6.70
N PRO A 527 -0.96 23.58 -6.12
CA PRO A 527 -2.39 23.76 -5.88
C PRO A 527 -3.20 23.77 -7.18
N ILE A 528 -4.38 23.15 -7.14
CA ILE A 528 -5.37 23.12 -8.22
C ILE A 528 -6.69 23.73 -7.74
N VAL A 529 -7.27 24.61 -8.56
CA VAL A 529 -8.59 25.21 -8.33
C VAL A 529 -9.48 24.93 -9.54
N VAL A 530 -10.70 24.47 -9.29
CA VAL A 530 -11.73 24.33 -10.32
C VAL A 530 -12.61 25.58 -10.26
N SER A 531 -12.60 26.39 -11.31
CA SER A 531 -13.44 27.57 -11.46
C SER A 531 -14.63 27.27 -12.35
N THR A 532 -15.82 27.55 -11.84
CA THR A 532 -17.10 27.51 -12.58
C THR A 532 -17.69 28.92 -12.70
N GLU A 533 -16.87 29.95 -12.51
CA GLU A 533 -17.27 31.36 -12.46
C GLU A 533 -16.87 32.09 -13.75
N TYR A 534 -17.49 33.24 -14.01
CA TYR A 534 -17.16 34.11 -15.15
C TYR A 534 -15.76 34.72 -15.06
N HIS A 535 -15.27 34.94 -13.84
CA HIS A 535 -13.94 35.50 -13.58
C HIS A 535 -12.98 34.47 -13.02
N LEU A 536 -11.72 34.59 -13.40
CA LEU A 536 -10.65 33.78 -12.85
C LEU A 536 -10.25 34.30 -11.47
N PRO A 537 -9.83 33.42 -10.55
CA PRO A 537 -9.28 33.84 -9.26
C PRO A 537 -8.20 34.92 -9.41
N ASN A 538 -8.19 35.90 -8.52
CA ASN A 538 -7.23 37.04 -8.60
C ASN A 538 -5.76 36.63 -8.53
N PHE A 539 -5.44 35.43 -8.01
CA PHE A 539 -4.07 34.92 -7.98
C PHE A 539 -3.56 34.46 -9.35
N VAL A 540 -4.43 34.37 -10.37
CA VAL A 540 -4.03 33.93 -11.71
C VAL A 540 -3.08 34.95 -12.34
N ASP A 541 -1.88 34.50 -12.67
CA ASP A 541 -0.82 35.31 -13.25
C ASP A 541 -0.01 34.51 -14.29
N ASN A 542 1.15 35.02 -14.69
CA ASN A 542 2.04 34.37 -15.65
C ASN A 542 2.68 33.05 -15.16
N ASN A 543 2.58 32.75 -13.86
CA ASN A 543 3.00 31.49 -13.25
C ASN A 543 1.83 30.49 -13.11
N SER A 544 0.61 30.86 -13.51
CA SER A 544 -0.56 29.98 -13.48
C SER A 544 -0.71 29.19 -14.78
N LEU A 545 -1.05 27.90 -14.66
CA LEU A 545 -1.61 27.13 -15.77
C LEU A 545 -3.13 27.20 -15.73
N VAL A 546 -3.73 27.83 -16.73
CA VAL A 546 -5.18 27.91 -16.89
C VAL A 546 -5.60 26.96 -18.01
N VAL A 547 -6.27 25.87 -17.63
CA VAL A 547 -6.86 24.93 -18.59
C VAL A 547 -8.30 25.33 -18.85
N ILE A 548 -8.60 25.72 -20.08
CA ILE A 548 -9.93 26.09 -20.55
C ILE A 548 -10.59 24.85 -21.14
N SER A 549 -11.60 24.30 -20.47
CA SER A 549 -12.22 23.02 -20.80
C SER A 549 -13.71 23.21 -21.11
N SER A 550 -14.11 22.98 -22.36
CA SER A 550 -15.52 22.96 -22.75
C SER A 550 -15.76 22.00 -23.91
N TYR A 551 -16.62 21.01 -23.69
CA TYR A 551 -17.03 20.07 -24.75
C TYR A 551 -17.66 20.80 -25.94
N SER A 552 -18.56 21.77 -25.73
CA SER A 552 -19.24 22.48 -26.84
C SER A 552 -18.38 23.55 -27.50
N GLY A 553 -17.34 24.04 -26.80
CA GLY A 553 -16.50 25.12 -27.25
C GLY A 553 -17.11 26.52 -27.17
N ASN A 554 -18.38 26.62 -26.75
CA ASN A 554 -19.18 27.84 -26.80
C ASN A 554 -19.67 28.30 -25.43
N THR A 555 -19.21 27.66 -24.35
CA THR A 555 -19.60 28.02 -22.97
C THR A 555 -19.05 29.40 -22.61
N GLU A 556 -19.93 30.34 -22.26
CA GLU A 556 -19.60 31.75 -22.06
C GLU A 556 -18.56 31.95 -20.95
N GLU A 557 -18.71 31.26 -19.81
CA GLU A 557 -17.79 31.33 -18.68
C GLU A 557 -16.36 30.93 -19.08
N THR A 558 -16.25 29.93 -19.97
CA THR A 558 -14.95 29.46 -20.47
C THR A 558 -14.32 30.41 -21.49
N LEU A 559 -15.15 31.09 -22.29
CA LEU A 559 -14.69 32.11 -23.24
C LEU A 559 -14.20 33.37 -22.51
N THR A 560 -14.93 33.80 -21.48
CA THR A 560 -14.53 34.92 -20.62
C THR A 560 -13.26 34.58 -19.84
N SER A 561 -13.19 33.38 -19.25
CA SER A 561 -11.97 32.88 -18.60
C SER A 561 -10.77 32.85 -19.54
N LEU A 562 -10.95 32.46 -20.80
CA LEU A 562 -9.88 32.48 -21.80
C LEU A 562 -9.38 33.91 -22.05
N ALA A 563 -10.29 34.87 -22.23
CA ALA A 563 -9.92 36.27 -22.41
C ALA A 563 -9.14 36.83 -21.22
N GLU A 564 -9.56 36.49 -20.00
CA GLU A 564 -8.91 36.92 -18.75
C GLU A 564 -7.56 36.25 -18.52
N ALA A 565 -7.43 34.95 -18.80
CA ALA A 565 -6.14 34.25 -18.73
C ALA A 565 -5.11 34.90 -19.67
N ARG A 566 -5.55 35.29 -20.88
CA ARG A 566 -4.69 35.96 -21.86
C ARG A 566 -4.26 37.34 -21.39
N SER A 567 -5.18 38.15 -20.88
CA SER A 567 -4.86 39.51 -20.41
C SER A 567 -3.88 39.50 -19.22
N ARG A 568 -3.93 38.44 -18.40
CA ARG A 568 -3.02 38.23 -17.26
C ARG A 568 -1.71 37.52 -17.62
N GLY A 569 -1.52 37.14 -18.88
CA GLY A 569 -0.31 36.47 -19.36
C GLY A 569 -0.12 35.05 -18.81
N ALA A 570 -1.20 34.39 -18.37
CA ALA A 570 -1.14 33.03 -17.84
C ALA A 570 -0.76 32.01 -18.92
N GLN A 571 -0.24 30.86 -18.49
CA GLN A 571 -0.05 29.72 -19.38
C GLN A 571 -1.42 29.11 -19.69
N ILE A 572 -1.74 28.91 -20.96
CA ILE A 572 -3.09 28.48 -21.39
C ILE A 572 -3.00 27.14 -22.09
N TYR A 573 -3.97 26.26 -21.82
CA TYR A 573 -4.22 25.07 -22.62
C TYR A 573 -5.72 24.90 -22.83
N ILE A 574 -6.16 24.69 -24.07
CA ILE A 574 -7.58 24.57 -24.44
C ILE A 574 -7.94 23.10 -24.68
N LEU A 575 -9.04 22.64 -24.09
CA LEU A 575 -9.61 21.29 -24.29
C LEU A 575 -11.05 21.43 -24.79
N THR A 576 -11.33 20.98 -26.03
CA THR A 576 -12.66 21.10 -26.62
C THR A 576 -12.92 20.07 -27.72
N SER A 577 -14.18 19.91 -28.15
CA SER A 577 -14.48 19.18 -29.39
C SER A 577 -14.64 20.09 -30.62
N GLY A 578 -14.72 21.41 -30.43
CA GLY A 578 -14.93 22.36 -31.52
C GLY A 578 -15.35 23.74 -31.03
N GLY A 579 -16.22 24.40 -31.81
CA GLY A 579 -16.81 25.70 -31.47
C GLY A 579 -15.80 26.86 -31.39
N LYS A 580 -16.24 27.96 -30.77
CA LYS A 580 -15.47 29.20 -30.72
C LYS A 580 -14.12 29.05 -30.00
N LEU A 581 -14.01 28.17 -29.02
CA LEU A 581 -12.73 27.86 -28.39
C LEU A 581 -11.74 27.22 -29.36
N ALA A 582 -12.17 26.31 -30.24
CA ALA A 582 -11.30 25.73 -31.26
C ALA A 582 -10.87 26.77 -32.31
N GLU A 583 -11.81 27.62 -32.75
CA GLU A 583 -11.52 28.74 -33.66
C GLU A 583 -10.46 29.68 -33.06
N VAL A 584 -10.68 30.15 -31.83
CA VAL A 584 -9.73 31.05 -31.14
C VAL A 584 -8.37 30.37 -30.92
N ALA A 585 -8.37 29.07 -30.60
CA ALA A 585 -7.13 28.33 -30.41
C ALA A 585 -6.28 28.29 -31.69
N LEU A 586 -6.92 28.06 -32.85
CA LEU A 586 -6.26 28.03 -34.15
C LEU A 586 -5.82 29.42 -34.59
N ASP A 587 -6.72 30.41 -34.55
CA ASP A 587 -6.46 31.77 -35.00
C ASP A 587 -5.32 32.44 -34.23
N GLN A 588 -5.17 32.11 -32.96
CA GLN A 588 -4.18 32.72 -32.06
C GLN A 588 -3.02 31.79 -31.73
N ASN A 589 -2.94 30.62 -32.38
CA ASN A 589 -1.92 29.62 -32.19
C ASN A 589 -1.71 29.25 -30.70
N LEU A 590 -2.82 29.09 -29.97
CA LEU A 590 -2.80 28.70 -28.56
C LEU A 590 -2.67 27.17 -28.43
N PRO A 591 -1.99 26.67 -27.39
CA PRO A 591 -1.91 25.24 -27.10
C PRO A 591 -3.31 24.65 -26.88
N HIS A 592 -3.64 23.58 -27.59
CA HIS A 592 -4.99 23.03 -27.57
C HIS A 592 -5.02 21.54 -27.89
N TYR A 593 -6.08 20.88 -27.45
CA TYR A 593 -6.47 19.55 -27.89
C TYR A 593 -7.95 19.58 -28.31
N VAL A 594 -8.19 19.36 -29.61
CA VAL A 594 -9.52 19.24 -30.20
C VAL A 594 -9.79 17.76 -30.45
N PHE A 595 -10.74 17.18 -29.72
CA PHE A 595 -11.06 15.74 -29.82
C PHE A 595 -12.28 15.49 -30.71
N SER A 596 -12.27 14.36 -31.44
CA SER A 596 -13.46 13.87 -32.14
C SER A 596 -14.50 13.34 -31.14
N THR A 597 -15.77 13.40 -31.52
CA THR A 597 -16.90 13.00 -30.68
C THR A 597 -17.55 11.69 -31.14
N ASP A 598 -16.88 10.91 -31.99
CA ASP A 598 -17.43 9.70 -32.62
C ASP A 598 -17.92 8.66 -31.59
N ALA A 599 -17.20 8.50 -30.47
CA ALA A 599 -17.60 7.61 -29.37
C ALA A 599 -18.59 8.28 -28.37
N ASN A 600 -19.41 9.24 -28.84
CA ASN A 600 -20.53 9.83 -28.11
C ASN A 600 -21.76 10.00 -29.04
N PRO A 601 -22.43 8.88 -29.42
CA PRO A 601 -23.55 8.91 -30.36
C PRO A 601 -24.74 9.76 -29.92
N SER A 602 -24.88 10.03 -28.62
CA SER A 602 -25.96 10.89 -28.11
C SER A 602 -25.77 12.36 -28.39
N THR A 603 -24.55 12.76 -28.77
CA THR A 603 -24.11 14.15 -28.94
C THR A 603 -24.23 14.99 -27.66
N GLN A 604 -24.63 14.40 -26.53
CA GLN A 604 -24.82 15.09 -25.28
C GLN A 604 -23.45 15.38 -24.64
N PRO A 605 -23.09 16.64 -24.37
CA PRO A 605 -21.77 16.99 -23.82
C PRO A 605 -21.43 16.27 -22.53
N ARG A 606 -22.43 16.07 -21.67
CA ARG A 606 -22.29 15.36 -20.38
C ARG A 606 -21.96 13.87 -20.50
N MET A 607 -22.11 13.27 -21.68
CA MET A 607 -21.73 11.88 -21.97
C MET A 607 -20.31 11.75 -22.55
N GLY A 608 -19.64 12.87 -22.87
CA GLY A 608 -18.26 12.92 -23.34
C GLY A 608 -17.21 12.96 -22.22
N LEU A 609 -17.48 12.36 -21.07
CA LEU A 609 -16.63 12.48 -19.88
C LEU A 609 -15.26 11.82 -20.05
N GLY A 610 -15.17 10.78 -20.89
CA GLY A 610 -13.91 10.10 -21.14
C GLY A 610 -12.91 11.06 -21.78
N TYR A 611 -13.39 11.89 -22.72
CA TYR A 611 -12.59 12.92 -23.36
C TYR A 611 -12.04 13.94 -22.37
N SER A 612 -12.93 14.58 -21.60
CA SER A 612 -12.56 15.69 -20.73
C SER A 612 -11.66 15.27 -19.57
N ILE A 613 -11.93 14.11 -18.95
CA ILE A 613 -11.17 13.62 -17.80
C ILE A 613 -9.77 13.17 -18.22
N LEU A 614 -9.66 12.29 -19.22
CA LEU A 614 -8.37 11.75 -19.65
C LEU A 614 -7.50 12.82 -20.30
N ALA A 615 -8.10 13.77 -21.02
CA ALA A 615 -7.31 14.81 -21.67
C ALA A 615 -6.60 15.67 -20.64
N LEU A 616 -7.33 16.06 -19.59
CA LEU A 616 -6.77 16.85 -18.52
C LEU A 616 -5.71 16.09 -17.71
N ILE A 617 -5.98 14.83 -17.35
CA ILE A 617 -5.01 14.01 -16.60
C ILE A 617 -3.72 13.81 -17.41
N THR A 618 -3.85 13.50 -18.69
CA THR A 618 -2.70 13.27 -19.57
C THR A 618 -1.89 14.56 -19.75
N LEU A 619 -2.57 15.70 -19.96
CA LEU A 619 -1.93 17.01 -20.01
C LEU A 619 -1.13 17.29 -18.74
N LEU A 620 -1.75 17.24 -17.57
CA LEU A 620 -1.09 17.58 -16.31
C LEU A 620 0.05 16.60 -15.96
N SER A 621 -0.10 15.33 -16.32
CA SER A 621 0.94 14.30 -16.18
C SER A 621 2.16 14.61 -17.05
N ARG A 622 1.94 14.99 -18.32
CA ARG A 622 3.03 15.37 -19.24
C ARG A 622 3.68 16.70 -18.87
N CYS A 623 2.93 17.64 -18.30
CA CYS A 623 3.46 18.83 -17.64
C CYS A 623 4.19 18.50 -16.32
N ARG A 624 4.22 17.23 -15.89
CA ARG A 624 4.81 16.74 -14.63
C ARG A 624 4.26 17.43 -13.38
N LEU A 625 3.06 18.00 -13.45
CA LEU A 625 2.37 18.67 -12.34
C LEU A 625 1.62 17.68 -11.44
N ILE A 626 1.27 16.52 -12.00
CA ILE A 626 0.79 15.34 -11.28
C ILE A 626 1.70 14.13 -11.56
N HIS A 627 1.63 13.10 -10.74
CA HIS A 627 2.32 11.84 -11.03
C HIS A 627 1.70 11.16 -12.25
N PRO A 628 2.51 10.52 -13.11
CA PRO A 628 1.99 9.69 -14.17
C PRO A 628 1.10 8.58 -13.63
N ILE A 629 -0.09 8.45 -14.20
CA ILE A 629 -1.01 7.37 -13.88
C ILE A 629 -0.43 6.07 -14.43
N LYS A 630 -0.18 5.11 -13.53
CA LYS A 630 0.29 3.77 -13.90
C LYS A 630 -0.78 3.03 -14.69
N ASP A 631 -0.33 2.24 -15.65
CA ASP A 631 -1.16 1.34 -16.45
C ASP A 631 -2.34 2.01 -17.18
N LEU A 632 -2.21 3.29 -17.51
CA LEU A 632 -3.27 4.08 -18.17
C LEU A 632 -3.79 3.41 -19.45
N ASN A 633 -2.91 2.72 -20.20
CA ASN A 633 -3.27 1.98 -21.42
C ASN A 633 -4.23 0.81 -21.18
N HIS A 634 -4.28 0.26 -19.96
CA HIS A 634 -5.20 -0.83 -19.59
C HIS A 634 -6.58 -0.31 -19.15
N LEU A 635 -6.75 1.00 -18.97
CA LEU A 635 -8.01 1.58 -18.50
C LEU A 635 -9.21 1.22 -19.40
N PRO A 636 -9.12 1.31 -20.75
CA PRO A 636 -10.25 0.95 -21.60
C PRO A 636 -10.70 -0.50 -21.45
N ASP A 637 -9.77 -1.45 -21.43
CA ASP A 637 -10.09 -2.87 -21.28
C ASP A 637 -10.68 -3.17 -19.90
N PHE A 638 -10.13 -2.51 -18.86
CA PHE A 638 -10.71 -2.55 -17.52
C PHE A 638 -12.16 -2.06 -17.53
N LEU A 639 -12.43 -0.88 -18.10
CA LEU A 639 -13.77 -0.30 -18.14
C LEU A 639 -14.74 -1.16 -18.97
N LYS A 640 -14.31 -1.72 -20.11
CA LYS A 640 -15.10 -2.68 -20.90
C LYS A 640 -15.53 -3.88 -20.08
N LYS A 641 -14.59 -4.49 -19.34
CA LYS A 641 -14.90 -5.62 -18.46
C LYS A 641 -15.91 -5.25 -17.36
N ARG A 642 -15.85 -4.02 -16.85
CA ARG A 642 -16.81 -3.53 -15.84
C ARG A 642 -18.24 -3.43 -16.40
N GLN A 643 -18.41 -3.20 -17.70
CA GLN A 643 -19.74 -3.14 -18.33
C GLN A 643 -20.50 -4.48 -18.26
N GLU A 644 -19.80 -5.61 -18.09
CA GLU A 644 -20.42 -6.93 -17.90
C GLU A 644 -21.28 -7.03 -16.63
N LEU A 645 -21.19 -6.05 -15.72
CA LEU A 645 -21.98 -5.98 -14.48
C LEU A 645 -23.27 -5.15 -14.61
N ALA A 646 -23.72 -4.85 -15.84
CA ALA A 646 -24.92 -4.08 -16.14
C ALA A 646 -26.14 -4.47 -15.27
N ASP A 647 -26.39 -5.76 -15.07
CA ASP A 647 -27.49 -6.27 -14.25
C ASP A 647 -27.41 -5.81 -12.78
N SER A 648 -26.20 -5.75 -12.22
CA SER A 648 -25.98 -5.27 -10.86
C SER A 648 -26.33 -3.78 -10.74
N TYR A 649 -25.95 -2.99 -11.75
CA TYR A 649 -26.25 -1.55 -11.80
C TYR A 649 -27.75 -1.30 -11.95
N PHE A 650 -28.44 -2.08 -12.78
CA PHE A 650 -29.90 -2.03 -12.92
C PHE A 650 -30.62 -2.36 -11.60
N ASN A 651 -30.16 -3.39 -10.88
CA ASN A 651 -30.73 -3.76 -9.58
C ASN A 651 -30.50 -2.71 -8.49
N LEU A 652 -29.39 -1.98 -8.55
CA LEU A 652 -29.16 -0.84 -7.67
C LEU A 652 -30.10 0.32 -8.03
N ALA A 653 -30.25 0.64 -9.31
CA ALA A 653 -31.15 1.70 -9.79
C ALA A 653 -32.61 1.49 -9.34
N LYS A 654 -33.11 0.24 -9.34
CA LYS A 654 -34.44 -0.11 -8.82
C LYS A 654 -34.67 0.34 -7.37
N GLN A 655 -33.64 0.30 -6.54
CA GLN A 655 -33.74 0.70 -5.14
C GLN A 655 -33.79 2.23 -4.95
N LEU A 656 -33.54 3.00 -6.01
CA LEU A 656 -33.58 4.46 -6.02
C LEU A 656 -34.91 5.02 -6.55
N VAL A 657 -35.74 4.20 -7.20
CA VAL A 657 -37.01 4.64 -7.80
C VAL A 657 -37.93 5.27 -6.75
N GLY A 658 -38.44 6.46 -7.06
CA GLY A 658 -39.35 7.21 -6.18
C GLY A 658 -38.70 7.79 -4.92
N ARG A 659 -37.37 7.79 -4.82
CA ARG A 659 -36.62 8.33 -3.67
C ARG A 659 -35.61 9.39 -4.12
N ILE A 660 -35.17 10.21 -3.18
CA ILE A 660 -34.11 11.21 -3.31
C ILE A 660 -32.79 10.53 -2.87
N PRO A 661 -31.86 10.30 -3.81
CA PRO A 661 -30.56 9.73 -3.47
C PRO A 661 -29.69 10.74 -2.72
N VAL A 662 -29.20 10.32 -1.56
CA VAL A 662 -28.18 11.03 -0.77
C VAL A 662 -26.86 10.27 -0.92
N LEU A 663 -25.99 10.78 -1.79
CA LEU A 663 -24.68 10.18 -2.03
C LEU A 663 -23.72 10.59 -0.91
N ILE A 664 -23.02 9.63 -0.33
CA ILE A 664 -21.97 9.86 0.66
C ILE A 664 -20.66 9.31 0.11
N ALA A 665 -19.65 10.17 -0.07
CA ALA A 665 -18.34 9.79 -0.60
C ALA A 665 -17.22 10.56 0.10
N SER A 666 -15.97 10.09 -0.04
CA SER A 666 -14.78 10.75 0.51
C SER A 666 -13.64 10.76 -0.50
N GLU A 667 -12.61 11.56 -0.23
CA GLU A 667 -11.33 11.61 -0.95
C GLU A 667 -11.43 11.51 -2.49
N HIS A 668 -10.80 10.50 -3.10
CA HIS A 668 -10.70 10.32 -4.56
C HIS A 668 -12.04 10.04 -5.24
N LEU A 669 -13.05 9.62 -4.48
CA LEU A 669 -14.39 9.33 -5.00
C LEU A 669 -15.32 10.54 -4.92
N LYS A 670 -14.95 11.65 -4.27
CA LYS A 670 -15.77 12.88 -4.25
C LYS A 670 -16.02 13.46 -5.63
N GLY A 671 -14.96 13.57 -6.43
CA GLY A 671 -15.05 14.10 -7.80
C GLY A 671 -15.99 13.25 -8.67
N PRO A 672 -15.75 11.94 -8.81
CA PRO A 672 -16.63 11.04 -9.54
C PRO A 672 -18.07 11.01 -9.00
N ALA A 673 -18.25 10.99 -7.67
CA ALA A 673 -19.57 11.03 -7.04
C ALA A 673 -20.33 12.33 -7.37
N HIS A 674 -19.62 13.45 -7.54
CA HIS A 674 -20.24 14.69 -8.03
C HIS A 674 -20.73 14.54 -9.48
N GLY A 675 -19.95 13.88 -10.34
CA GLY A 675 -20.37 13.52 -11.70
C GLY A 675 -21.61 12.63 -11.70
N PHE A 676 -21.62 11.59 -10.86
CA PHE A 676 -22.75 10.69 -10.68
C PHE A 676 -24.00 11.44 -10.21
N LYS A 677 -23.90 12.29 -9.18
CA LYS A 677 -24.99 13.16 -8.71
C LYS A 677 -25.54 14.03 -9.85
N ASN A 678 -24.67 14.66 -10.64
CA ASN A 678 -25.10 15.47 -11.78
C ASN A 678 -25.86 14.64 -12.83
N GLN A 679 -25.39 13.43 -13.14
CA GLN A 679 -26.09 12.56 -14.09
C GLN A 679 -27.43 12.03 -13.55
N ILE A 680 -27.59 11.83 -12.23
CA ILE A 680 -28.92 11.54 -11.67
C ILE A 680 -29.87 12.73 -11.91
N ASN A 681 -29.39 13.96 -11.70
CA ASN A 681 -30.18 15.17 -11.97
C ASN A 681 -30.50 15.35 -13.46
N GLU A 682 -29.52 15.13 -14.35
CA GLU A 682 -29.61 15.44 -15.78
C GLU A 682 -30.22 14.29 -16.61
N ASN A 683 -29.82 13.05 -16.37
CA ASN A 683 -30.29 11.88 -17.11
C ASN A 683 -31.55 11.30 -16.47
N ALA A 684 -31.54 11.06 -15.15
CA ALA A 684 -32.68 10.46 -14.45
C ALA A 684 -33.78 11.46 -14.04
N LYS A 685 -33.53 12.76 -14.21
CA LYS A 685 -34.43 13.87 -13.83
C LYS A 685 -34.87 13.74 -12.36
N THR A 686 -33.99 13.16 -11.55
CA THR A 686 -34.23 12.85 -10.14
C THR A 686 -33.33 13.74 -9.33
N PHE A 687 -33.87 14.44 -8.33
CA PHE A 687 -33.05 15.27 -7.47
C PHE A 687 -32.13 14.40 -6.60
N ALA A 688 -30.84 14.69 -6.62
CA ALA A 688 -29.83 14.03 -5.80
C ALA A 688 -28.87 15.03 -5.16
N VAL A 689 -28.38 14.67 -3.97
CA VAL A 689 -27.42 15.45 -3.19
C VAL A 689 -26.18 14.62 -2.87
N LEU A 690 -25.07 15.30 -2.63
CA LEU A 690 -23.78 14.69 -2.29
C LEU A 690 -23.23 15.33 -1.03
N PHE A 691 -22.81 14.51 -0.08
CA PHE A 691 -22.05 14.95 1.09
C PHE A 691 -20.70 14.26 1.19
N ASP A 692 -19.74 15.00 1.73
CA ASP A 692 -18.43 14.49 2.10
C ASP A 692 -18.50 13.77 3.45
N VAL A 693 -17.86 12.61 3.61
CA VAL A 693 -17.96 11.79 4.84
C VAL A 693 -17.58 12.57 6.11
N PRO A 694 -16.42 13.25 6.20
CA PRO A 694 -16.07 14.00 7.39
C PRO A 694 -17.14 15.03 7.74
N GLU A 695 -17.67 15.72 6.74
CA GLU A 695 -18.57 16.83 6.97
C GLU A 695 -20.00 16.36 7.31
N ALA A 696 -20.46 15.31 6.62
CA ALA A 696 -21.70 14.61 6.98
C ALA A 696 -21.71 14.18 8.46
N ASN A 697 -20.58 13.74 9.00
CA ASN A 697 -20.46 13.31 10.39
C ASN A 697 -20.61 14.43 11.41
N HIS A 698 -20.47 15.70 11.03
CA HIS A 698 -20.51 16.83 11.95
C HIS A 698 -21.86 17.55 12.01
N HIS A 699 -22.62 17.58 10.91
CA HIS A 699 -23.90 18.31 10.89
C HIS A 699 -25.03 17.57 10.18
N LEU A 700 -24.76 16.72 9.18
CA LEU A 700 -25.84 16.07 8.42
C LEU A 700 -26.60 15.09 9.30
N LEU A 701 -25.90 14.35 10.17
CA LEU A 701 -26.50 13.35 11.05
C LEU A 701 -27.58 13.93 11.97
N GLU A 702 -27.39 15.14 12.50
CA GLU A 702 -28.39 15.84 13.31
C GLU A 702 -29.66 16.18 12.51
N GLY A 703 -29.49 16.49 11.22
CA GLY A 703 -30.57 16.81 10.29
C GLY A 703 -31.44 15.61 9.88
N LEU A 704 -31.12 14.38 10.29
CA LEU A 704 -31.85 13.18 9.90
C LEU A 704 -33.12 12.93 10.72
N THR A 705 -33.40 13.77 11.72
CA THR A 705 -34.55 13.59 12.62
C THR A 705 -35.86 14.12 12.02
N PHE A 706 -35.81 15.24 11.29
CA PHE A 706 -37.00 15.89 10.74
C PHE A 706 -36.79 16.35 9.29
N PRO A 707 -37.85 16.38 8.46
CA PRO A 707 -39.23 15.99 8.77
C PRO A 707 -39.40 14.48 8.98
N SER A 708 -40.48 14.04 9.62
CA SER A 708 -40.72 12.60 9.87
C SER A 708 -40.93 11.76 8.60
N THR A 709 -41.07 12.42 7.44
CA THR A 709 -41.24 11.80 6.13
C THR A 709 -39.92 11.38 5.46
N LEU A 710 -38.77 11.64 6.10
CA LEU A 710 -37.46 11.31 5.51
C LEU A 710 -37.27 9.82 5.17
N PRO A 711 -37.67 8.83 5.99
CA PRO A 711 -37.51 7.41 5.66
C PRO A 711 -38.24 6.93 4.40
N GLN A 712 -39.32 7.60 4.01
CA GLN A 712 -40.06 7.30 2.78
C GLN A 712 -39.42 7.95 1.56
N ASN A 713 -38.80 9.12 1.76
CA ASN A 713 -38.35 9.98 0.68
C ASN A 713 -36.86 9.84 0.37
N LEU A 714 -36.00 9.51 1.34
CA LEU A 714 -34.55 9.45 1.17
C LEU A 714 -34.03 8.02 1.00
N VAL A 715 -32.92 7.89 0.29
CA VAL A 715 -32.09 6.68 0.28
C VAL A 715 -30.61 7.09 0.28
N PHE A 716 -29.84 6.55 1.22
CA PHE A 716 -28.42 6.85 1.33
C PHE A 716 -27.62 5.86 0.49
N VAL A 717 -26.82 6.38 -0.45
CA VAL A 717 -25.88 5.58 -1.24
C VAL A 717 -24.48 5.83 -0.71
N ILE A 718 -23.97 4.85 0.04
CA ILE A 718 -22.67 4.91 0.69
C ILE A 718 -21.62 4.40 -0.28
N ILE A 719 -20.81 5.32 -0.80
CA ILE A 719 -19.75 5.05 -1.75
C ILE A 719 -18.47 4.76 -0.96
N GLY A 720 -18.17 3.47 -0.77
CA GLY A 720 -17.03 2.99 0.00
C GLY A 720 -15.81 2.68 -0.87
N SER A 721 -14.62 2.75 -0.27
CA SER A 721 -13.36 2.32 -0.90
C SER A 721 -12.39 1.81 0.16
N ASP A 722 -11.71 0.71 -0.14
CA ASP A 722 -10.61 0.22 0.71
C ASP A 722 -9.38 1.14 0.64
N LEU A 723 -9.32 2.01 -0.38
CA LEU A 723 -8.24 2.98 -0.62
C LEU A 723 -8.49 4.33 0.08
N TYR A 724 -9.61 4.50 0.77
CA TYR A 724 -9.81 5.65 1.64
C TYR A 724 -8.79 5.66 2.80
N ASN A 725 -8.56 6.84 3.37
CA ASN A 725 -7.81 7.01 4.60
C ASN A 725 -8.36 6.05 5.68
N PRO A 726 -7.51 5.35 6.43
CA PRO A 726 -7.93 4.41 7.46
C PRO A 726 -8.94 5.00 8.47
N GLU A 727 -8.83 6.28 8.80
CA GLU A 727 -9.77 6.95 9.70
C GLU A 727 -11.17 7.11 9.08
N ILE A 728 -11.25 7.33 7.77
CA ILE A 728 -12.53 7.33 7.05
C ILE A 728 -13.11 5.92 7.06
N ASN A 729 -12.30 4.90 6.78
CA ASN A 729 -12.77 3.50 6.80
C ASN A 729 -13.18 3.03 8.20
N ARG A 730 -12.56 3.57 9.26
CA ARG A 730 -12.94 3.34 10.66
C ARG A 730 -14.26 4.03 11.02
N THR A 731 -14.48 5.26 10.54
CA THR A 731 -15.64 6.07 10.92
C THR A 731 -16.88 5.80 10.06
N LEU A 732 -16.71 5.42 8.80
CA LEU A 732 -17.81 5.20 7.85
C LEU A 732 -18.86 4.18 8.34
N PRO A 733 -18.51 3.02 8.94
CA PRO A 733 -19.50 2.13 9.52
C PRO A 733 -20.33 2.75 10.65
N VAL A 734 -19.73 3.68 11.42
CA VAL A 734 -20.43 4.43 12.47
C VAL A 734 -21.42 5.41 11.84
N THR A 735 -21.02 6.10 10.78
CA THR A 735 -21.92 6.95 9.98
C THR A 735 -23.11 6.16 9.45
N VAL A 736 -22.86 4.98 8.89
CA VAL A 736 -23.93 4.08 8.41
C VAL A 736 -24.85 3.67 9.56
N SER A 737 -24.29 3.30 10.71
CA SER A 737 -25.09 2.95 11.89
C SER A 737 -25.98 4.12 12.34
N ALA A 738 -25.46 5.35 12.33
CA ALA A 738 -26.25 6.54 12.66
C ALA A 738 -27.43 6.70 11.69
N VAL A 739 -27.20 6.68 10.38
CA VAL A 739 -28.25 6.75 9.36
C VAL A 739 -29.31 5.65 9.57
N THR A 740 -28.86 4.42 9.82
CA THR A 740 -29.76 3.25 9.97
C THR A 740 -30.62 3.34 11.23
N ARG A 741 -30.13 3.96 12.32
CA ARG A 741 -30.91 4.20 13.56
C ARG A 741 -32.09 5.15 13.33
N HIS A 742 -32.02 6.01 12.32
CA HIS A 742 -33.14 6.85 11.88
C HIS A 742 -34.09 6.13 10.90
N HIS A 743 -33.94 4.81 10.71
CA HIS A 743 -34.74 3.98 9.81
C HIS A 743 -34.64 4.41 8.33
N LEU A 744 -33.56 5.11 7.97
CA LEU A 744 -33.30 5.54 6.61
C LEU A 744 -32.71 4.37 5.79
N PRO A 745 -33.22 4.12 4.57
CA PRO A 745 -32.67 3.10 3.68
C PRO A 745 -31.22 3.40 3.30
N VAL A 746 -30.36 2.37 3.34
CA VAL A 746 -28.94 2.47 2.98
C VAL A 746 -28.59 1.44 1.91
N ILE A 747 -27.86 1.89 0.89
CA ILE A 747 -27.29 1.08 -0.20
C ILE A 747 -25.77 1.26 -0.16
N SER A 748 -25.02 0.17 -0.25
CA SER A 748 -23.57 0.22 -0.40
C SER A 748 -23.17 0.12 -1.87
N LEU A 749 -22.36 1.06 -2.33
CA LEU A 749 -21.72 1.04 -3.64
C LEU A 749 -20.21 1.05 -3.43
N LYS A 750 -19.51 0.06 -3.96
CA LYS A 750 -18.05 -0.05 -3.82
C LYS A 750 -17.41 -0.11 -5.21
N PRO A 751 -16.89 1.01 -5.72
CA PRO A 751 -16.06 1.00 -6.92
C PRO A 751 -14.85 0.11 -6.71
N VAL A 752 -14.35 -0.50 -7.78
CA VAL A 752 -13.15 -1.34 -7.74
C VAL A 752 -12.13 -0.86 -8.74
N GLY A 753 -10.86 -1.08 -8.46
CA GLY A 753 -9.79 -0.73 -9.38
C GLY A 753 -8.41 -1.01 -8.78
N PRO A 754 -7.38 -1.23 -9.61
CA PRO A 754 -6.00 -1.39 -9.14
C PRO A 754 -5.40 -0.12 -8.51
N SER A 755 -6.07 1.03 -8.62
CA SER A 755 -5.65 2.30 -8.03
C SER A 755 -6.85 3.20 -7.77
N ARG A 756 -6.62 4.27 -6.99
CA ARG A 756 -7.62 5.33 -6.75
C ARG A 756 -8.18 5.89 -8.05
N PHE A 757 -7.32 6.07 -9.05
CA PHE A 757 -7.74 6.51 -10.37
C PHE A 757 -8.69 5.53 -11.07
N PHE A 758 -8.38 4.24 -11.04
CA PHE A 758 -9.25 3.25 -11.65
C PHE A 758 -10.59 3.13 -10.90
N GLU A 759 -10.60 3.22 -9.57
CA GLU A 759 -11.85 3.30 -8.80
C GLU A 759 -12.66 4.54 -9.16
N SER A 760 -12.01 5.69 -9.35
CA SER A 760 -12.67 6.92 -9.78
C SER A 760 -13.32 6.77 -11.16
N MET A 761 -12.61 6.15 -12.12
CA MET A 761 -13.14 5.90 -13.46
C MET A 761 -14.25 4.84 -13.46
N ASP A 762 -14.12 3.79 -12.64
CA ASP A 762 -15.18 2.80 -12.43
C ASP A 762 -16.46 3.45 -11.89
N LEU A 763 -16.33 4.36 -10.92
CA LEU A 763 -17.45 5.10 -10.36
C LEU A 763 -18.11 6.06 -11.38
N VAL A 764 -17.33 6.72 -12.24
CA VAL A 764 -17.90 7.53 -13.34
C VAL A 764 -18.78 6.65 -14.24
N GLN A 765 -18.28 5.49 -14.66
CA GLN A 765 -19.02 4.58 -15.55
C GLN A 765 -20.23 3.95 -14.86
N THR A 766 -20.03 3.36 -13.68
CA THR A 766 -21.10 2.72 -12.90
C THR A 766 -22.19 3.72 -12.52
N GLY A 767 -21.80 4.94 -12.12
CA GLY A 767 -22.75 6.01 -11.86
C GLY A 767 -23.58 6.39 -13.08
N SER A 768 -22.96 6.42 -14.26
CA SER A 768 -23.65 6.67 -15.54
C SER A 768 -24.70 5.60 -15.83
N PHE A 769 -24.35 4.32 -15.68
CA PHE A 769 -25.33 3.22 -15.84
C PHE A 769 -26.47 3.30 -14.83
N ILE A 770 -26.19 3.54 -13.55
CA ILE A 770 -27.24 3.64 -12.52
C ILE A 770 -28.19 4.80 -12.83
N ALA A 771 -27.67 5.96 -13.21
CA ALA A 771 -28.50 7.12 -13.58
C ALA A 771 -29.32 6.86 -14.85
N TYR A 772 -28.75 6.20 -15.85
CA TYR A 772 -29.45 5.78 -17.05
C TYR A 772 -30.59 4.82 -16.73
N TYR A 773 -30.31 3.73 -16.02
CA TYR A 773 -31.35 2.77 -15.64
C TYR A 773 -32.43 3.38 -14.76
N LEU A 774 -32.08 4.31 -13.86
CA LEU A 774 -33.06 5.03 -13.07
C LEU A 774 -33.99 5.89 -13.93
N SER A 775 -33.50 6.51 -15.01
CA SER A 775 -34.36 7.25 -15.95
C SER A 775 -35.38 6.33 -16.62
N LEU A 776 -34.91 5.18 -17.11
CA LEU A 776 -35.76 4.20 -17.78
C LEU A 776 -36.84 3.63 -16.83
N LEU A 777 -36.45 3.34 -15.59
CA LEU A 777 -37.36 2.87 -14.54
C LEU A 777 -38.38 3.93 -14.10
N ASN A 778 -38.05 5.22 -14.25
CA ASN A 778 -38.97 6.34 -14.03
C ASN A 778 -39.83 6.65 -15.26
N HIS A 779 -39.66 5.91 -16.37
CA HIS A 779 -40.31 6.16 -17.65
C HIS A 779 -39.97 7.54 -18.25
N ILE A 780 -38.71 7.96 -18.10
CA ILE A 780 -38.19 9.25 -18.57
C ILE A 780 -37.04 9.03 -19.55
N ASP A 781 -37.12 9.75 -20.68
CA ASP A 781 -36.04 9.79 -21.66
C ASP A 781 -34.74 10.39 -21.05
N PRO A 782 -33.62 9.64 -21.05
CA PRO A 782 -32.35 10.10 -20.49
C PRO A 782 -31.70 11.26 -21.27
N GLY A 783 -32.06 11.46 -22.54
CA GLY A 783 -31.39 12.36 -23.48
C GLY A 783 -31.71 13.85 -23.29
N PRO A 784 -32.96 14.30 -23.38
CA PRO A 784 -33.32 15.71 -23.32
C PRO A 784 -33.03 16.36 -21.96
N ILE A 785 -32.66 17.65 -21.96
CA ILE A 785 -32.44 18.50 -20.76
C ILE A 785 -33.27 19.79 -20.84
N PRO A 786 -34.61 19.69 -20.94
CA PRO A 786 -35.49 20.76 -21.41
C PRO A 786 -35.37 22.07 -20.62
N TRP A 787 -35.15 21.99 -19.31
CA TRP A 787 -35.00 23.18 -18.46
C TRP A 787 -33.66 23.90 -18.65
N VAL A 788 -32.59 23.16 -18.94
CA VAL A 788 -31.29 23.75 -19.23
C VAL A 788 -31.30 24.39 -20.62
N ASP A 789 -31.94 23.74 -21.59
CA ASP A 789 -32.08 24.27 -22.95
C ASP A 789 -32.96 25.53 -22.95
N TRP A 790 -34.10 25.48 -22.25
CA TRP A 790 -34.94 26.66 -22.03
C TRP A 790 -34.16 27.82 -21.39
N TYR A 791 -33.40 27.55 -20.33
CA TYR A 791 -32.58 28.57 -19.67
C TYR A 791 -31.56 29.21 -20.62
N LYS A 792 -30.85 28.40 -21.42
CA LYS A 792 -29.90 28.91 -22.43
C LYS A 792 -30.57 29.78 -23.48
N ASP A 793 -31.78 29.41 -23.91
CA ASP A 793 -32.53 30.18 -24.89
C ASP A 793 -33.09 31.48 -24.33
N GLU A 794 -33.43 31.53 -23.04
CA GLU A 794 -33.77 32.79 -22.36
C GLU A 794 -32.54 33.70 -22.20
N ILE A 795 -31.38 33.16 -21.85
CA ILE A 795 -30.14 33.95 -21.73
C ILE A 795 -29.76 34.60 -23.06
N LYS A 796 -29.93 33.91 -24.20
CA LYS A 796 -29.67 34.51 -25.54
C LYS A 796 -30.56 35.71 -25.89
N LYS A 797 -31.67 35.92 -25.18
CA LYS A 797 -32.60 37.04 -25.40
C LYS A 797 -32.22 38.29 -24.58
N ILE A 798 -31.41 38.12 -23.54
CA ILE A 798 -30.87 39.19 -22.69
C ILE A 798 -29.57 39.68 -23.31
#